data_AF-A0AAD9IV45-F1
#
_entry.id   AF-A0AAD9IV45-F1
#
_cell.length_a   1.000
_cell.length_b   1.000
_cell.length_c   1.000
_cell.angle_alpha   90.00
_cell.angle_beta   90.00
_cell.angle_gamma   90.00
#
_symmetry.space_group_name_H-M   'P 1'
#
loop_
_entity.id
_entity.type
_entity.pdbx_description
1 polymer ?
#
loop_
_entity_poly.entity_id
_entity_poly.type
_entity_poly.pdbx_seq_one_letter_code
_entity_poly.pdbx_strand_id
1 'polypeptide(L)'
;MQKEDKNIIDIARVLINNLDENGFHIEDPYDLFPKNMRDQVHRAMCVVQNLDPIGTCVTDYRESLLVQCRLKKDSPPRTEHVLQQLFYSQEDMHVIRKREGTAVFDVCLTYIKTLSPYPGRNYAKGRTAYVFPDARVYAKYGEIIVVPQNEISRSLSINHEFERLLHGVSQHNDTALFAKVHVQAAKAFIRSIRLRERTSLKVIRATMEMQKDFFFFGVTHLRALAQREIAKSLSLSESTISRISNNRFVQTSQGIYPLKFFFVNGINGMSRNNIMAIIEHILAEFPLKRPSDQYVTDKLVEQDTKKDMTVKDILDFSSAIGKDNLKLRVLAGMEGKGGERNIFTAEINRPGLALTGFFDNFGSKRVQLFGRGENSYLAYLDIDTLRKNVGKLMQEEVPCVVFSHNVEPPSFLAELANQYQCPLLKTSLSTSEFSIRFIRFMEAILAPRKLLHAVCVEVFGAGVLIMGDSGAGKSETALELIERGHRLVADDVVEVYAMYGGRGLLARGRNPDVAHFMEIRGLGIVNIPHLFGIGAVRNVKQIQLIVELESWDKQKEYERVGAEEKTRKILGVLLPYVKIPVKPGRNLSIIIEVAAMNERLKSMEYNAARELDRIVKKQMEQPENMKQKEILIKKLKDIDENAV
;
A
#
# COMPACT_ATOMS: atom_id res chain seq x y z
N MET A 1 52.88 3.40 -34.33
CA MET A 1 52.19 2.70 -33.21
C MET A 1 53.00 1.48 -32.89
N GLN A 2 53.55 1.42 -31.67
CA GLN A 2 54.35 0.27 -31.23
C GLN A 2 53.42 -0.94 -31.02
N LYS A 3 53.96 -2.16 -31.07
CA LYS A 3 53.19 -3.42 -30.98
C LYS A 3 52.35 -3.51 -29.69
N GLU A 4 52.77 -2.79 -28.63
CA GLU A 4 52.08 -2.70 -27.34
C GLU A 4 50.78 -1.86 -27.38
N ASP A 5 50.73 -0.78 -28.17
CA ASP A 5 49.53 0.08 -28.27
C ASP A 5 48.34 -0.66 -28.89
N LYS A 6 48.63 -1.57 -29.83
CA LYS A 6 47.60 -2.33 -30.55
C LYS A 6 46.91 -3.34 -29.63
N ASN A 7 47.66 -3.94 -28.71
CA ASN A 7 47.15 -4.91 -27.76
C ASN A 7 46.22 -4.26 -26.71
N ILE A 8 46.52 -3.03 -26.28
CA ILE A 8 45.68 -2.27 -25.33
C ILE A 8 44.32 -1.92 -25.95
N ILE A 9 44.29 -1.59 -27.24
CA ILE A 9 43.04 -1.26 -27.96
C ILE A 9 42.12 -2.48 -28.05
N ASP A 10 42.67 -3.68 -28.31
CA ASP A 10 41.89 -4.90 -28.40
C ASP A 10 41.28 -5.28 -27.03
N ILE A 11 42.04 -5.13 -25.95
CA ILE A 11 41.56 -5.28 -24.57
C ILE A 11 40.46 -4.26 -24.26
N ALA A 12 40.66 -2.99 -24.62
CA ALA A 12 39.67 -1.93 -24.40
C ALA A 12 38.33 -2.20 -25.11
N ARG A 13 38.34 -2.77 -26.32
CA ARG A 13 37.11 -3.16 -27.04
C ARG A 13 36.32 -4.23 -26.30
N VAL A 14 37.01 -5.22 -25.75
CA VAL A 14 36.38 -6.27 -24.95
C VAL A 14 35.78 -5.69 -23.67
N LEU A 15 36.49 -4.78 -22.99
CA LEU A 15 35.98 -4.09 -21.81
C LEU A 15 34.73 -3.25 -22.10
N ILE A 16 34.67 -2.56 -23.24
CA ILE A 16 33.48 -1.79 -23.67
C ILE A 16 32.27 -2.70 -23.89
N ASN A 17 32.46 -3.89 -24.46
CA ASN A 17 31.37 -4.85 -24.66
C ASN A 17 30.87 -5.48 -23.35
N ASN A 18 31.65 -5.39 -22.27
CA ASN A 18 31.28 -5.85 -20.93
C ASN A 18 30.52 -4.78 -20.12
N LEU A 19 30.12 -3.66 -20.73
CA LEU A 19 29.39 -2.60 -20.02
C LEU A 19 27.87 -2.76 -20.16
N ASP A 20 27.16 -2.52 -19.05
CA ASP A 20 25.70 -2.47 -19.01
C ASP A 20 25.13 -1.13 -19.56
N GLU A 21 23.80 -0.99 -19.55
CA GLU A 21 23.14 0.25 -20.01
C GLU A 21 23.49 1.49 -19.17
N ASN A 22 24.03 1.32 -17.96
CA ASN A 22 24.47 2.40 -17.08
C ASN A 22 25.96 2.75 -17.25
N GLY A 23 26.72 1.89 -17.95
CA GLY A 23 28.15 2.02 -18.18
C GLY A 23 29.04 1.32 -17.14
N PHE A 24 28.47 0.37 -16.39
CA PHE A 24 29.17 -0.43 -15.38
C PHE A 24 29.53 -1.82 -15.90
N HIS A 25 30.53 -2.45 -15.30
CA HIS A 25 30.93 -3.81 -15.64
C HIS A 25 29.83 -4.83 -15.32
N ILE A 26 29.45 -5.66 -16.30
CA ILE A 26 28.52 -6.79 -16.13
C ILE A 26 29.23 -7.93 -15.38
N GLU A 27 30.46 -8.23 -15.77
CA GLU A 27 31.35 -9.22 -15.15
C GLU A 27 32.67 -8.58 -14.70
N ASP A 28 33.40 -9.19 -13.77
CA ASP A 28 34.70 -8.66 -13.30
C ASP A 28 35.69 -8.53 -14.48
N PRO A 29 36.22 -7.31 -14.75
CA PRO A 29 37.10 -7.08 -15.89
C PRO A 29 38.40 -7.91 -15.86
N TYR A 30 38.85 -8.37 -14.70
CA TYR A 30 40.04 -9.20 -14.56
C TYR A 30 39.81 -10.68 -14.86
N ASP A 31 38.56 -11.14 -14.82
CA ASP A 31 38.19 -12.53 -15.13
C ASP A 31 38.05 -12.78 -16.64
N LEU A 32 37.88 -11.71 -17.42
CA LEU A 32 37.78 -11.76 -18.89
C LEU A 32 39.11 -12.06 -19.60
N PHE A 33 40.24 -11.99 -18.89
CA PHE A 33 41.58 -12.12 -19.46
C PHE A 33 42.50 -13.05 -18.65
N PRO A 34 43.53 -13.64 -19.29
CA PRO A 34 44.55 -14.42 -18.59
C PRO A 34 45.26 -13.62 -17.47
N LYS A 35 45.56 -14.28 -16.35
CA LYS A 35 46.14 -13.65 -15.13
C LYS A 35 47.46 -12.90 -15.36
N ASN A 36 48.23 -13.26 -16.38
CA ASN A 36 49.49 -12.61 -16.75
C ASN A 36 49.30 -11.26 -17.47
N MET A 37 48.06 -10.86 -17.81
CA MET A 37 47.75 -9.62 -18.53
C MET A 37 47.11 -8.53 -17.65
N ARG A 38 47.06 -8.73 -16.31
CA ARG A 38 46.41 -7.80 -15.36
C ARG A 38 46.89 -6.34 -15.49
N ASP A 39 48.18 -6.12 -15.68
CA ASP A 39 48.74 -4.78 -15.85
C ASP A 39 48.28 -4.11 -17.15
N GLN A 40 48.10 -4.90 -18.21
CA GLN A 40 47.62 -4.41 -19.51
C GLN A 40 46.10 -4.12 -19.46
N VAL A 41 45.33 -4.95 -18.74
CA VAL A 41 43.91 -4.72 -18.48
C VAL A 41 43.70 -3.43 -17.69
N HIS A 42 44.45 -3.21 -16.61
CA HIS A 42 44.37 -1.98 -15.83
C HIS A 42 44.71 -0.74 -16.68
N ARG A 43 45.76 -0.81 -17.52
CA ARG A 43 46.08 0.30 -18.44
C ARG A 43 44.97 0.55 -19.46
N ALA A 44 44.40 -0.49 -20.04
CA ALA A 44 43.28 -0.38 -20.98
C ALA A 44 42.03 0.22 -20.31
N MET A 45 41.74 -0.18 -19.08
CA MET A 45 40.63 0.35 -18.28
C MET A 45 40.79 1.86 -18.03
N CYS A 46 42.00 2.31 -17.66
CA CYS A 46 42.28 3.74 -17.53
C CYS A 46 42.10 4.51 -18.85
N VAL A 47 42.42 3.90 -20.00
CA VAL A 47 42.18 4.52 -21.31
C VAL A 47 40.68 4.66 -21.58
N VAL A 48 39.89 3.59 -21.34
CA VAL A 48 38.43 3.63 -21.55
C VAL A 48 37.76 4.62 -20.60
N GLN A 49 38.18 4.71 -19.34
CA GLN A 49 37.65 5.68 -18.36
C GLN A 49 37.86 7.15 -18.77
N ASN A 50 38.85 7.44 -19.62
CA ASN A 50 39.10 8.77 -20.17
C ASN A 50 38.26 9.11 -21.42
N LEU A 51 37.50 8.15 -21.95
CA LEU A 51 36.59 8.37 -23.08
C LEU A 51 35.24 8.95 -22.61
N ASP A 52 34.51 9.55 -23.54
CA ASP A 52 33.13 10.00 -23.28
C ASP A 52 32.17 8.79 -23.37
N PRO A 53 31.30 8.55 -22.37
CA PRO A 53 31.07 9.37 -21.19
C PRO A 53 31.98 9.03 -19.99
N ILE A 54 32.54 10.09 -19.37
CA ILE A 54 33.43 9.97 -18.20
C ILE A 54 32.67 9.36 -17.02
N GLY A 55 33.30 8.40 -16.34
CA GLY A 55 32.68 7.65 -15.24
C GLY A 55 32.07 6.32 -15.67
N THR A 56 32.39 5.84 -16.86
CA THR A 56 32.07 4.48 -17.33
C THR A 56 33.29 3.57 -17.22
N CYS A 57 33.12 2.26 -17.41
CA CYS A 57 34.18 1.26 -17.20
C CYS A 57 34.64 1.22 -15.73
N VAL A 58 33.64 1.05 -14.86
CA VAL A 58 33.75 1.03 -13.40
C VAL A 58 32.82 -0.04 -12.85
N THR A 59 33.06 -0.45 -11.61
CA THR A 59 32.29 -1.52 -10.96
C THR A 59 30.94 -1.04 -10.43
N ASP A 60 30.88 0.17 -9.87
CA ASP A 60 29.66 0.73 -9.31
C ASP A 60 29.57 2.26 -9.46
N TYR A 61 28.44 2.82 -9.02
CA TYR A 61 28.18 4.25 -9.07
C TYR A 61 29.15 5.07 -8.18
N ARG A 62 29.74 4.47 -7.13
CA ARG A 62 30.67 5.18 -6.23
C ARG A 62 31.99 5.38 -6.96
N GLU A 63 32.50 4.34 -7.59
CA GLU A 63 33.68 4.40 -8.44
C GLU A 63 33.44 5.31 -9.65
N SER A 64 32.25 5.27 -10.27
CA SER A 64 31.85 6.19 -11.34
C SER A 64 32.04 7.66 -10.95
N LEU A 65 31.55 8.05 -9.77
CA LEU A 65 31.64 9.43 -9.28
C LEU A 65 33.08 9.82 -8.91
N LEU A 66 33.86 8.88 -8.36
CA LEU A 66 35.29 9.10 -8.08
C LEU A 66 36.11 9.32 -9.35
N VAL A 67 35.88 8.49 -10.37
CA VAL A 67 36.52 8.64 -11.69
C VAL A 67 36.12 9.97 -12.33
N GLN A 68 34.86 10.37 -12.24
CA GLN A 68 34.40 11.69 -12.71
C GLN A 68 35.09 12.85 -11.96
N CYS A 69 35.23 12.76 -10.64
CA CYS A 69 35.94 13.77 -9.84
C CYS A 69 37.43 13.87 -10.18
N ARG A 70 38.06 12.77 -10.58
CA ARG A 70 39.49 12.72 -10.92
C ARG A 70 39.77 13.25 -12.34
N LEU A 71 38.91 12.91 -13.29
CA LEU A 71 39.16 13.15 -14.72
C LEU A 71 38.52 14.44 -15.26
N LYS A 72 37.45 14.95 -14.64
CA LYS A 72 36.86 16.24 -15.05
C LYS A 72 37.75 17.40 -14.61
N LYS A 73 38.11 18.26 -15.57
CA LYS A 73 39.00 19.41 -15.38
C LYS A 73 38.45 20.48 -14.43
N ASP A 74 37.13 20.53 -14.25
CA ASP A 74 36.43 21.53 -13.42
C ASP A 74 36.27 21.11 -11.95
N SER A 75 36.85 19.98 -11.56
CA SER A 75 36.74 19.43 -10.21
C SER A 75 37.46 20.31 -9.18
N PRO A 76 36.76 20.83 -8.15
CA PRO A 76 37.42 21.60 -7.10
C PRO A 76 38.50 20.77 -6.37
N PRO A 77 39.58 21.40 -5.89
CA PRO A 77 40.61 20.71 -5.11
C PRO A 77 40.00 19.98 -3.92
N ARG A 78 40.45 18.76 -3.64
CA ARG A 78 39.96 17.85 -2.57
C ARG A 78 38.57 17.24 -2.76
N THR A 79 37.87 17.49 -3.87
CA THR A 79 36.54 16.88 -4.11
C THR A 79 36.59 15.34 -4.09
N GLU A 80 37.62 14.73 -4.69
CA GLU A 80 37.83 13.28 -4.62
C GLU A 80 37.98 12.80 -3.16
N HIS A 81 38.76 13.52 -2.36
CA HIS A 81 38.99 13.18 -0.95
C HIS A 81 37.71 13.29 -0.11
N VAL A 82 36.95 14.37 -0.29
CA VAL A 82 35.64 14.55 0.36
C VAL A 82 34.68 13.44 -0.05
N LEU A 83 34.64 13.09 -1.34
CA LEU A 83 33.76 12.04 -1.83
C LEU A 83 34.15 10.64 -1.29
N GLN A 84 35.45 10.34 -1.18
CA GLN A 84 35.94 9.12 -0.53
C GLN A 84 35.53 9.06 0.94
N GLN A 85 35.67 10.16 1.68
CA GLN A 85 35.22 10.22 3.08
C GLN A 85 33.71 10.02 3.17
N LEU A 86 32.91 10.61 2.27
CA LEU A 86 31.46 10.44 2.27
C LEU A 86 31.00 9.01 1.95
N PHE A 87 31.75 8.26 1.13
CA PHE A 87 31.38 6.88 0.77
C PHE A 87 31.93 5.80 1.70
N TYR A 88 33.13 6.01 2.25
CA TYR A 88 33.85 4.96 2.98
C TYR A 88 34.05 5.26 4.47
N SER A 89 33.82 6.50 4.92
CA SER A 89 33.80 6.80 6.35
C SER A 89 32.45 6.43 6.96
N GLN A 90 32.46 5.94 8.20
CA GLN A 90 31.24 5.83 9.03
C GLN A 90 30.90 7.16 9.73
N GLU A 91 31.67 8.21 9.48
CA GLU A 91 31.50 9.51 10.12
C GLU A 91 30.40 10.34 9.47
N ASP A 92 29.62 11.03 10.30
CA ASP A 92 28.57 11.94 9.83
C ASP A 92 29.13 13.06 8.93
N MET A 93 28.32 13.46 7.95
CA MET A 93 28.62 14.57 7.03
C MET A 93 29.01 15.87 7.76
N HIS A 94 28.43 16.12 8.94
CA HIS A 94 28.74 17.30 9.76
C HIS A 94 30.18 17.27 10.33
N VAL A 95 30.70 16.08 10.66
CA VAL A 95 32.06 15.89 11.15
C VAL A 95 33.06 16.10 10.01
N ILE A 96 32.76 15.51 8.85
CA ILE A 96 33.54 15.69 7.62
C ILE A 96 33.58 17.18 7.21
N ARG A 97 32.43 17.86 7.23
CA ARG A 97 32.30 19.30 6.93
C ARG A 97 33.11 20.18 7.88
N LYS A 98 33.23 19.80 9.16
CA LYS A 98 34.03 20.54 10.15
C LYS A 98 35.53 20.28 9.98
N ARG A 99 35.93 19.07 9.59
CA ARG A 99 37.33 18.67 9.36
C ARG A 99 37.93 19.30 8.11
N GLU A 100 37.19 19.27 7.01
CA GLU A 100 37.65 19.79 5.71
C GLU A 100 37.54 21.32 5.61
N GLY A 101 36.76 21.93 6.50
CA GLY A 101 36.44 23.35 6.49
C GLY A 101 35.14 23.62 5.73
N THR A 102 34.22 24.34 6.38
CA THR A 102 32.83 24.52 5.91
C THR A 102 32.74 25.09 4.49
N ALA A 103 33.57 26.09 4.17
CA ALA A 103 33.59 26.71 2.86
C ALA A 103 34.09 25.77 1.74
N VAL A 104 35.10 24.93 2.02
CA VAL A 104 35.66 23.98 1.04
C VAL A 104 34.68 22.84 0.81
N PHE A 105 34.10 22.30 1.88
CA PHE A 105 33.12 21.22 1.79
C PHE A 105 31.87 21.62 0.99
N ASP A 106 31.33 22.82 1.22
CA ASP A 106 30.11 23.27 0.53
C ASP A 106 30.34 23.45 -0.99
N VAL A 107 31.53 23.90 -1.40
CA VAL A 107 31.93 23.99 -2.81
C VAL A 107 32.04 22.59 -3.43
N CYS A 108 32.74 21.66 -2.76
CA CYS A 108 32.85 20.27 -3.22
C CYS A 108 31.47 19.58 -3.33
N LEU A 109 30.59 19.76 -2.34
CA LEU A 109 29.25 19.18 -2.34
C LEU A 109 28.37 19.75 -3.46
N THR A 110 28.49 21.04 -3.75
CA THR A 110 27.78 21.67 -4.86
C THR A 110 28.23 21.08 -6.19
N TYR A 111 29.53 20.87 -6.38
CA TYR A 111 30.07 20.22 -7.57
C TYR A 111 29.64 18.76 -7.69
N ILE A 112 29.71 17.97 -6.61
CA ILE A 112 29.30 16.56 -6.61
C ILE A 112 27.84 16.40 -7.10
N LYS A 113 26.95 17.33 -6.73
CA LYS A 113 25.54 17.33 -7.19
C LYS A 113 25.37 17.54 -8.70
N THR A 114 26.39 18.02 -9.40
CA THR A 114 26.36 18.18 -10.86
C THR A 114 26.82 16.93 -11.61
N LEU A 115 27.37 15.94 -10.90
CA LEU A 115 27.84 14.68 -11.50
C LEU A 115 26.67 13.73 -11.76
N SER A 116 26.79 12.88 -12.78
CA SER A 116 25.79 11.87 -13.11
C SER A 116 26.23 10.52 -12.54
N PRO A 117 25.47 9.86 -11.66
CA PRO A 117 25.81 8.53 -11.16
C PRO A 117 25.70 7.44 -12.22
N TYR A 118 24.96 7.67 -13.32
CA TYR A 118 24.72 6.69 -14.39
C TYR A 118 24.99 7.31 -15.77
N PRO A 119 26.27 7.57 -16.12
CA PRO A 119 26.62 8.26 -17.36
C PRO A 119 26.21 7.50 -18.64
N GLY A 120 26.19 6.16 -18.62
CA GLY A 120 25.86 5.34 -19.79
C GLY A 120 24.39 5.43 -20.24
N ARG A 121 23.46 5.77 -19.33
CA ARG A 121 22.02 5.76 -19.62
C ARG A 121 21.61 6.73 -20.73
N ASN A 122 22.32 7.85 -20.89
CA ASN A 122 22.04 8.83 -21.94
C ASN A 122 22.30 8.29 -23.35
N TYR A 123 23.07 7.21 -23.47
CA TYR A 123 23.45 6.58 -24.74
C TYR A 123 22.76 5.22 -24.95
N ALA A 124 22.07 4.71 -23.93
CA ALA A 124 21.29 3.49 -24.01
C ALA A 124 20.02 3.72 -24.87
N LYS A 125 19.95 3.05 -26.02
CA LYS A 125 18.73 3.03 -26.86
C LYS A 125 17.73 2.03 -26.28
N GLY A 126 16.94 2.46 -25.30
CA GLY A 126 15.81 1.66 -24.83
C GLY A 126 14.83 1.36 -25.97
N ARG A 127 14.48 0.08 -26.17
CA ARG A 127 13.37 -0.28 -27.06
C ARG A 127 12.06 0.08 -26.37
N THR A 128 11.40 1.15 -26.82
CA THR A 128 10.03 1.46 -26.38
C THR A 128 9.07 0.36 -26.85
N ALA A 129 8.52 -0.40 -25.92
CA ALA A 129 7.50 -1.40 -26.23
C ALA A 129 6.16 -0.71 -26.53
N TYR A 130 5.69 -0.79 -27.78
CA TYR A 130 4.38 -0.27 -28.17
C TYR A 130 3.27 -1.27 -27.81
N VAL A 131 2.22 -0.79 -27.15
CA VAL A 131 1.02 -1.58 -26.84
C VAL A 131 -0.07 -1.25 -27.87
N PHE A 132 -0.51 -2.25 -28.64
CA PHE A 132 -1.61 -2.10 -29.59
C PHE A 132 -2.97 -2.42 -28.92
N PRO A 133 -3.94 -1.50 -28.93
CA PRO A 133 -5.24 -1.72 -28.29
C PRO A 133 -6.18 -2.58 -29.15
N ASP A 134 -7.02 -3.38 -28.50
CA ASP A 134 -7.99 -4.27 -29.16
C ASP A 134 -9.27 -3.54 -29.62
N ALA A 135 -9.64 -2.47 -28.90
CA ALA A 135 -10.80 -1.65 -29.18
C ALA A 135 -10.55 -0.20 -28.79
N ARG A 136 -11.18 0.72 -29.53
CA ARG A 136 -11.24 2.15 -29.22
C ARG A 136 -12.62 2.51 -28.69
N VAL A 137 -12.67 3.26 -27.62
CA VAL A 137 -13.91 3.62 -26.93
C VAL A 137 -13.96 5.13 -26.74
N TYR A 138 -15.08 5.73 -27.09
CA TYR A 138 -15.32 7.16 -26.89
C TYR A 138 -16.80 7.42 -26.63
N ALA A 139 -17.09 8.50 -25.91
CA ALA A 139 -18.44 8.96 -25.64
C ALA A 139 -18.90 9.94 -26.73
N LYS A 140 -20.12 9.77 -27.26
CA LYS A 140 -20.76 10.71 -28.21
C LYS A 140 -22.24 10.82 -27.88
N TYR A 141 -22.76 12.03 -27.73
CA TYR A 141 -24.17 12.31 -27.38
C TYR A 141 -24.70 11.58 -26.13
N GLY A 142 -23.86 11.36 -25.12
CA GLY A 142 -24.26 10.64 -23.90
C GLY A 142 -24.17 9.10 -24.00
N GLU A 143 -23.80 8.57 -25.16
CA GLU A 143 -23.64 7.13 -25.38
C GLU A 143 -22.17 6.72 -25.52
N ILE A 144 -21.86 5.50 -25.08
CA ILE A 144 -20.52 4.92 -25.19
C ILE A 144 -20.42 4.10 -26.47
N ILE A 145 -19.56 4.54 -27.39
CA ILE A 145 -19.32 3.87 -28.66
C ILE A 145 -18.03 3.06 -28.56
N VAL A 146 -18.14 1.75 -28.74
CA VAL A 146 -17.01 0.81 -28.78
C VAL A 146 -16.73 0.40 -30.22
N VAL A 147 -15.58 0.80 -30.75
CA VAL A 147 -15.11 0.46 -32.10
C VAL A 147 -13.99 -0.58 -32.00
N PRO A 148 -14.15 -1.80 -32.54
CA PRO A 148 -13.07 -2.78 -32.59
C PRO A 148 -11.92 -2.28 -33.49
N GLN A 149 -10.67 -2.48 -33.08
CA GLN A 149 -9.49 -2.20 -33.93
C GLN A 149 -8.90 -3.47 -34.56
N ASN A 150 -9.29 -4.65 -34.10
CA ASN A 150 -8.78 -5.91 -34.62
C ASN A 150 -9.49 -6.30 -35.94
N GLU A 151 -8.74 -6.34 -37.05
CA GLU A 151 -9.25 -6.68 -38.39
C GLU A 151 -9.03 -8.16 -38.76
N ILE A 152 -8.28 -8.93 -37.96
CA ILE A 152 -7.74 -10.25 -38.32
C ILE A 152 -8.85 -11.28 -38.64
N SER A 153 -9.99 -11.28 -37.95
CA SER A 153 -11.05 -12.25 -38.26
C SER A 153 -11.79 -12.00 -39.57
N ARG A 154 -11.68 -10.79 -40.12
CA ARG A 154 -12.30 -10.43 -41.40
C ARG A 154 -11.50 -10.96 -42.59
N SER A 155 -10.20 -11.20 -42.42
CA SER A 155 -9.30 -11.70 -43.48
C SER A 155 -9.15 -13.23 -43.53
N LEU A 156 -9.60 -13.95 -42.50
CA LEU A 156 -9.54 -15.41 -42.49
C LEU A 156 -10.67 -16.03 -43.33
N SER A 157 -10.31 -16.47 -44.53
CA SER A 157 -11.13 -17.29 -45.42
C SER A 157 -10.47 -18.65 -45.66
N ILE A 158 -11.27 -19.60 -46.11
CA ILE A 158 -10.75 -20.89 -46.57
C ILE A 158 -10.38 -20.70 -48.04
N ASN A 159 -9.19 -21.15 -48.42
CA ASN A 159 -8.75 -21.08 -49.82
C ASN A 159 -9.77 -21.82 -50.71
N HIS A 160 -10.20 -21.16 -51.79
CA HIS A 160 -11.25 -21.60 -52.69
C HIS A 160 -10.96 -22.94 -53.37
N GLU A 161 -9.69 -23.31 -53.57
CA GLU A 161 -9.30 -24.61 -54.14
C GLU A 161 -9.76 -25.80 -53.30
N PHE A 162 -9.65 -25.69 -51.96
CA PHE A 162 -10.12 -26.75 -51.05
C PHE A 162 -11.65 -26.83 -50.98
N GLU A 163 -12.36 -25.74 -51.26
CA GLU A 163 -13.82 -25.76 -51.36
C GLU A 163 -14.30 -26.42 -52.67
N ARG A 164 -13.55 -26.29 -53.77
CA ARG A 164 -13.87 -26.98 -55.03
C ARG A 164 -13.73 -28.50 -54.91
N LEU A 165 -12.70 -28.97 -54.19
CA LEU A 165 -12.50 -30.40 -53.92
C LEU A 165 -13.66 -31.03 -53.12
N LEU A 166 -14.43 -30.23 -52.37
CA LEU A 166 -15.63 -30.69 -51.66
C LEU A 166 -16.88 -30.83 -52.54
N HIS A 167 -16.96 -30.04 -53.61
CA HIS A 167 -18.13 -30.02 -54.51
C HIS A 167 -17.93 -30.81 -55.81
N GLY A 168 -16.68 -31.10 -56.19
CA GLY A 168 -16.34 -31.64 -57.52
C GLY A 168 -15.87 -33.09 -57.61
N VAL A 169 -15.87 -33.89 -56.54
CA VAL A 169 -15.30 -35.25 -56.59
C VAL A 169 -16.20 -36.31 -55.94
N SER A 170 -16.40 -37.41 -56.66
CA SER A 170 -17.10 -38.64 -56.26
C SER A 170 -16.63 -39.14 -54.88
N GLN A 171 -17.59 -39.63 -54.08
CA GLN A 171 -17.47 -39.93 -52.63
C GLN A 171 -16.43 -41.00 -52.20
N HIS A 172 -15.49 -41.42 -53.05
CA HIS A 172 -14.61 -42.58 -52.81
C HIS A 172 -13.10 -42.38 -53.05
N ASN A 173 -12.58 -41.14 -52.97
CA ASN A 173 -11.12 -40.93 -52.95
C ASN A 173 -10.64 -40.44 -51.57
N ASP A 174 -9.58 -41.06 -51.04
CA ASP A 174 -8.94 -40.68 -49.76
C ASP A 174 -8.58 -39.19 -49.70
N THR A 175 -8.22 -38.60 -50.84
CA THR A 175 -7.94 -37.16 -50.98
C THR A 175 -9.15 -36.28 -50.69
N ALA A 176 -10.36 -36.70 -51.08
CA ALA A 176 -11.59 -35.96 -50.81
C ALA A 176 -11.99 -36.06 -49.33
N LEU A 177 -11.74 -37.22 -48.70
CA LEU A 177 -11.95 -37.41 -47.27
C LEU A 177 -10.98 -36.56 -46.43
N PHE A 178 -9.70 -36.54 -46.80
CA PHE A 178 -8.67 -35.69 -46.19
C PHE A 178 -9.03 -34.20 -46.28
N ALA A 179 -9.38 -33.72 -47.48
CA ALA A 179 -9.82 -32.34 -47.69
C ALA A 179 -11.06 -32.01 -46.84
N LYS A 180 -12.03 -32.93 -46.73
CA LYS A 180 -13.24 -32.73 -45.93
C LYS A 180 -12.95 -32.58 -44.44
N VAL A 181 -12.08 -33.41 -43.87
CA VAL A 181 -11.69 -33.34 -42.45
C VAL A 181 -10.97 -32.03 -42.16
N HIS A 182 -9.98 -31.65 -42.98
CA HIS A 182 -9.20 -30.43 -42.76
C HIS A 182 -10.02 -29.15 -42.99
N VAL A 183 -10.91 -29.12 -43.99
CA VAL A 183 -11.82 -27.99 -44.20
C VAL A 183 -12.82 -27.87 -43.04
N GLN A 184 -13.35 -28.98 -42.52
CA GLN A 184 -14.23 -28.94 -41.34
C GLN A 184 -13.50 -28.44 -40.09
N ALA A 185 -12.26 -28.87 -39.86
CA ALA A 185 -11.41 -28.38 -38.78
C ALA A 185 -11.11 -26.88 -38.94
N ALA A 186 -10.77 -26.42 -40.14
CA ALA A 186 -10.57 -25.01 -40.44
C ALA A 186 -11.86 -24.19 -40.23
N LYS A 187 -13.03 -24.69 -40.67
CA LYS A 187 -14.33 -24.05 -40.41
C LYS A 187 -14.64 -23.97 -38.92
N ALA A 188 -14.29 -24.98 -38.13
CA ALA A 188 -14.46 -24.97 -36.68
C ALA A 188 -13.51 -23.96 -36.00
N PHE A 189 -12.26 -23.89 -36.45
CA PHE A 189 -11.27 -22.95 -35.96
C PHE A 189 -11.66 -21.49 -36.24
N ILE A 190 -12.02 -21.17 -37.48
CA ILE A 190 -12.48 -19.82 -37.87
C ILE A 190 -13.73 -19.43 -37.07
N ARG A 191 -14.68 -20.36 -36.89
CA ARG A 191 -15.87 -20.13 -36.03
C ARG A 191 -15.48 -19.84 -34.58
N SER A 192 -14.50 -20.56 -34.03
CA SER A 192 -14.02 -20.38 -32.66
C SER A 192 -13.34 -19.03 -32.45
N ILE A 193 -12.54 -18.57 -33.42
CA ILE A 193 -11.94 -17.22 -33.40
C ILE A 193 -13.03 -16.15 -33.44
N ARG A 194 -13.98 -16.25 -34.38
CA ARG A 194 -15.09 -15.29 -34.51
C ARG A 194 -15.97 -15.26 -33.26
N LEU A 195 -16.23 -16.42 -32.65
CA LEU A 195 -16.98 -16.50 -31.39
C LEU A 195 -16.22 -15.84 -30.24
N ARG A 196 -14.91 -16.08 -30.12
CA ARG A 196 -14.05 -15.46 -29.10
C ARG A 196 -14.02 -13.94 -29.24
N GLU A 197 -13.90 -13.42 -30.45
CA GLU A 197 -13.91 -11.98 -30.70
C GLU A 197 -15.26 -11.34 -30.40
N ARG A 198 -16.36 -11.95 -30.86
CA ARG A 198 -17.71 -11.47 -30.53
C ARG A 198 -17.93 -11.44 -29.02
N THR A 199 -17.49 -12.48 -28.32
CA THR A 199 -17.60 -12.56 -26.86
C THR A 199 -16.73 -11.50 -26.19
N SER A 200 -15.50 -11.30 -26.66
CA SER A 200 -14.60 -10.25 -26.16
C SER A 200 -15.20 -8.85 -26.35
N LEU A 201 -15.79 -8.55 -27.50
CA LEU A 201 -16.42 -7.26 -27.77
C LEU A 201 -17.68 -7.04 -26.92
N LYS A 202 -18.48 -8.09 -26.68
CA LYS A 202 -19.61 -8.03 -25.75
C LYS A 202 -19.16 -7.71 -24.32
N VAL A 203 -18.08 -8.35 -23.85
CA VAL A 203 -17.51 -8.10 -22.52
C VAL A 203 -16.98 -6.67 -22.43
N ILE A 204 -16.22 -6.21 -23.44
CA ILE A 204 -15.72 -4.82 -23.48
C ILE A 204 -16.90 -3.85 -23.44
N ARG A 205 -17.91 -4.01 -24.31
CA ARG A 205 -19.08 -3.11 -24.35
C ARG A 205 -19.82 -3.04 -23.02
N ALA A 206 -20.15 -4.19 -22.43
CA ALA A 206 -20.83 -4.25 -21.13
C ALA A 206 -20.00 -3.58 -20.02
N THR A 207 -18.67 -3.81 -20.02
CA THR A 207 -17.76 -3.19 -19.05
C THR A 207 -17.74 -1.67 -19.22
N MET A 208 -17.65 -1.16 -20.45
CA MET A 208 -17.62 0.28 -20.72
C MET A 208 -18.96 0.95 -20.41
N GLU A 209 -20.09 0.28 -20.66
CA GLU A 209 -21.43 0.78 -20.32
C GLU A 209 -21.65 0.90 -18.81
N MET A 210 -21.12 -0.02 -18.01
CA MET A 210 -21.20 0.07 -16.54
C MET A 210 -20.21 1.08 -15.95
N GLN A 211 -19.25 1.53 -16.75
CA GLN A 211 -18.21 2.51 -16.39
C GLN A 211 -18.37 3.85 -17.14
N LYS A 212 -19.61 4.23 -17.48
CA LYS A 212 -19.90 5.50 -18.20
C LYS A 212 -19.28 6.72 -17.53
N ASP A 213 -19.31 6.79 -16.20
CA ASP A 213 -18.81 7.92 -15.41
C ASP A 213 -17.32 8.20 -15.63
N PHE A 214 -16.52 7.16 -15.93
CA PHE A 214 -15.10 7.31 -16.29
C PHE A 214 -14.88 8.18 -17.53
N PHE A 215 -15.76 8.10 -18.52
CA PHE A 215 -15.60 8.84 -19.79
C PHE A 215 -15.98 10.32 -19.67
N PHE A 216 -16.77 10.69 -18.65
CA PHE A 216 -17.20 12.08 -18.41
C PHE A 216 -16.34 12.78 -17.35
N PHE A 217 -15.98 12.07 -16.28
CA PHE A 217 -15.32 12.67 -15.10
C PHE A 217 -13.91 12.13 -14.83
N GLY A 218 -13.42 11.22 -15.69
CA GLY A 218 -12.07 10.67 -15.63
C GLY A 218 -11.86 9.56 -14.60
N VAL A 219 -10.59 9.20 -14.43
CA VAL A 219 -10.14 8.03 -13.64
C VAL A 219 -10.67 8.02 -12.20
N THR A 220 -10.85 9.19 -11.58
CA THR A 220 -11.38 9.35 -10.21
C THR A 220 -12.78 8.78 -10.00
N HIS A 221 -13.58 8.67 -11.06
CA HIS A 221 -14.99 8.29 -11.02
C HIS A 221 -15.26 6.86 -11.50
N LEU A 222 -14.24 6.00 -11.43
CA LEU A 222 -14.39 4.59 -11.78
C LEU A 222 -15.28 3.87 -10.75
N ARG A 223 -16.36 3.26 -11.21
CA ARG A 223 -17.31 2.55 -10.36
C ARG A 223 -16.72 1.22 -9.91
N ALA A 224 -16.99 0.82 -8.67
CA ALA A 224 -16.71 -0.54 -8.23
C ALA A 224 -17.51 -1.54 -9.08
N LEU A 225 -16.80 -2.41 -9.80
CA LEU A 225 -17.36 -3.40 -10.72
C LEU A 225 -16.62 -4.72 -10.53
N ALA A 226 -17.30 -5.70 -9.96
CA ALA A 226 -16.75 -7.05 -9.83
C ALA A 226 -16.92 -7.83 -11.16
N GLN A 227 -15.97 -8.72 -11.47
CA GLN A 227 -16.07 -9.58 -12.67
C GLN A 227 -17.36 -10.44 -12.66
N ARG A 228 -17.85 -10.81 -11.47
CA ARG A 228 -19.12 -11.53 -11.28
C ARG A 228 -20.34 -10.77 -11.79
N GLU A 229 -20.32 -9.44 -11.77
CA GLU A 229 -21.46 -8.63 -12.21
C GLU A 229 -21.59 -8.67 -13.73
N ILE A 230 -20.47 -8.55 -14.46
CA ILE A 230 -20.44 -8.73 -15.91
C ILE A 230 -20.74 -10.20 -16.29
N ALA A 231 -20.29 -11.16 -15.47
CA ALA A 231 -20.58 -12.59 -15.66
C ALA A 231 -22.08 -12.86 -15.66
N LYS A 232 -22.80 -12.29 -14.67
CA LYS A 232 -24.25 -12.38 -14.56
C LYS A 232 -24.98 -11.70 -15.71
N SER A 233 -24.54 -10.50 -16.11
CA SER A 233 -25.18 -9.75 -17.19
C SER A 233 -25.09 -10.43 -18.55
N LEU A 234 -23.99 -11.15 -18.82
CA LEU A 234 -23.73 -11.81 -20.11
C LEU A 234 -24.00 -13.32 -20.09
N SER A 235 -24.46 -13.88 -18.97
CA SER A 235 -24.62 -15.33 -18.75
C SER A 235 -23.34 -16.13 -19.06
N LEU A 236 -22.18 -15.61 -18.65
CA LEU A 236 -20.86 -16.22 -18.81
C LEU A 236 -20.26 -16.62 -17.46
N SER A 237 -19.27 -17.51 -17.44
CA SER A 237 -18.53 -17.81 -16.21
C SER A 237 -17.55 -16.69 -15.85
N GLU A 238 -17.34 -16.48 -14.54
CA GLU A 238 -16.35 -15.52 -14.03
C GLU A 238 -14.93 -15.83 -14.57
N SER A 239 -14.59 -17.11 -14.69
CA SER A 239 -13.33 -17.57 -15.30
C SER A 239 -13.17 -17.14 -16.75
N THR A 240 -14.26 -17.07 -17.53
CA THR A 240 -14.22 -16.61 -18.93
C THR A 240 -13.92 -15.12 -19.01
N ILE A 241 -14.47 -14.31 -18.11
CA ILE A 241 -14.21 -12.86 -18.06
C ILE A 241 -12.79 -12.59 -17.56
N SER A 242 -12.33 -13.30 -16.54
CA SER A 242 -10.95 -13.18 -16.05
C SER A 242 -9.95 -13.46 -17.17
N ARG A 243 -10.16 -14.54 -17.94
CA ARG A 243 -9.34 -14.90 -19.12
C ARG A 243 -9.37 -13.85 -20.23
N ILE A 244 -10.51 -13.22 -20.49
CA ILE A 244 -10.62 -12.14 -21.48
C ILE A 244 -9.94 -10.86 -20.98
N SER A 245 -10.01 -10.56 -19.68
CA SER A 245 -9.54 -9.29 -19.10
C SER A 245 -8.02 -9.16 -18.93
N ASN A 246 -7.29 -10.26 -18.76
CA ASN A 246 -5.87 -10.21 -18.39
C ASN A 246 -4.95 -9.74 -19.53
N ASN A 247 -5.29 -10.00 -20.81
CA ASN A 247 -4.42 -9.73 -21.96
C ASN A 247 -5.15 -8.89 -23.04
N ARG A 248 -5.97 -7.92 -22.64
CA ARG A 248 -6.69 -7.05 -23.59
C ARG A 248 -6.52 -5.60 -23.19
N PHE A 249 -6.32 -4.74 -24.18
CA PHE A 249 -6.14 -3.31 -23.99
C PHE A 249 -7.22 -2.54 -24.72
N VAL A 250 -7.68 -1.45 -24.11
CA VAL A 250 -8.71 -0.58 -24.66
C VAL A 250 -8.16 0.84 -24.72
N GLN A 251 -8.27 1.45 -25.89
CA GLN A 251 -7.95 2.86 -26.08
C GLN A 251 -9.16 3.71 -25.72
N THR A 252 -8.96 4.68 -24.83
CA THR A 252 -9.97 5.62 -24.38
C THR A 252 -9.56 7.06 -24.74
N SER A 253 -10.41 8.04 -24.48
CA SER A 253 -10.04 9.47 -24.59
C SER A 253 -8.91 9.88 -23.65
N GLN A 254 -8.68 9.12 -22.56
CA GLN A 254 -7.68 9.42 -21.53
C GLN A 254 -6.45 8.51 -21.57
N GLY A 255 -6.24 7.76 -22.66
CA GLY A 255 -5.10 6.85 -22.82
C GLY A 255 -5.49 5.39 -23.04
N ILE A 256 -4.47 4.51 -23.07
CA ILE A 256 -4.62 3.07 -23.29
C ILE A 256 -4.59 2.35 -21.95
N TYR A 257 -5.64 1.60 -21.64
CA TYR A 257 -5.80 0.90 -20.37
C TYR A 257 -5.98 -0.60 -20.57
N PRO A 258 -5.39 -1.46 -19.71
CA PRO A 258 -5.71 -2.88 -19.69
C PRO A 258 -7.17 -3.06 -19.27
N LEU A 259 -7.92 -3.98 -19.89
CA LEU A 259 -9.35 -4.18 -19.59
C LEU A 259 -9.59 -4.54 -18.10
N LYS A 260 -8.62 -5.21 -17.46
CA LYS A 260 -8.63 -5.51 -16.02
C LYS A 260 -8.72 -4.26 -15.13
N PHE A 261 -8.24 -3.12 -15.60
CA PHE A 261 -8.27 -1.84 -14.87
C PHE A 261 -9.67 -1.45 -14.40
N PHE A 262 -10.69 -1.77 -15.21
CA PHE A 262 -12.08 -1.40 -14.96
C PHE A 262 -12.80 -2.31 -13.95
N PHE A 263 -12.15 -3.37 -13.46
CA PHE A 263 -12.73 -4.31 -12.50
C PHE A 263 -12.21 -4.03 -11.08
N VAL A 264 -12.88 -3.11 -10.40
CA VAL A 264 -12.57 -2.72 -9.02
C VAL A 264 -13.50 -3.43 -8.05
N ASN A 265 -12.94 -4.26 -7.16
CA ASN A 265 -13.73 -4.92 -6.13
C ASN A 265 -14.15 -3.91 -5.05
N GLY A 266 -15.47 -3.75 -4.90
CA GLY A 266 -16.08 -2.82 -3.94
C GLY A 266 -15.99 -3.29 -2.50
N ILE A 267 -14.82 -3.15 -1.88
CA ILE A 267 -14.68 -3.16 -0.42
C ILE A 267 -13.86 -1.92 -0.06
N ASN A 268 -14.54 -0.92 0.51
CA ASN A 268 -14.03 0.36 1.02
C ASN A 268 -13.18 1.20 0.05
N GLY A 269 -13.80 2.27 -0.48
CA GLY A 269 -13.14 3.54 -0.85
C GLY A 269 -11.91 3.47 -1.75
N MET A 270 -12.10 3.81 -3.03
CA MET A 270 -11.09 4.10 -4.06
C MET A 270 -10.05 2.99 -4.33
N SER A 271 -10.17 2.40 -5.52
CA SER A 271 -9.16 1.52 -6.10
C SER A 271 -7.80 2.21 -6.19
N ARG A 272 -6.75 1.59 -5.64
CA ARG A 272 -5.33 2.02 -5.75
C ARG A 272 -4.90 2.31 -7.19
N ASN A 273 -5.55 1.72 -8.21
CA ASN A 273 -5.22 1.95 -9.61
C ASN A 273 -5.64 3.34 -10.10
N ASN A 274 -6.65 3.98 -9.47
CA ASN A 274 -7.03 5.35 -9.81
C ASN A 274 -6.08 6.37 -9.19
N ILE A 275 -5.51 6.05 -8.03
CA ILE A 275 -4.58 6.92 -7.31
C ILE A 275 -3.24 7.00 -8.04
N MET A 276 -2.74 5.91 -8.65
CA MET A 276 -1.48 5.99 -9.43
C MET A 276 -1.59 6.90 -10.66
N ALA A 277 -2.70 6.86 -11.40
CA ALA A 277 -2.92 7.76 -12.54
C ALA A 277 -3.08 9.24 -12.11
N ILE A 278 -3.58 9.49 -10.90
CA ILE A 278 -3.70 10.82 -10.30
C ILE A 278 -2.34 11.29 -9.76
N ILE A 279 -1.56 10.41 -9.15
CA ILE A 279 -0.22 10.69 -8.63
C ILE A 279 0.76 10.96 -9.76
N GLU A 280 0.73 10.22 -10.87
CA GLU A 280 1.58 10.51 -12.05
C GLU A 280 1.25 11.88 -12.67
N HIS A 281 -0.01 12.33 -12.59
CA HIS A 281 -0.42 13.64 -13.08
C HIS A 281 -0.07 14.79 -12.11
N ILE A 282 -0.04 14.54 -10.80
CA ILE A 282 0.29 15.53 -9.76
C ILE A 282 1.82 15.64 -9.55
N LEU A 283 2.57 14.54 -9.66
CA LEU A 283 4.03 14.54 -9.54
C LEU A 283 4.73 15.26 -10.70
N ALA A 284 4.03 15.54 -11.80
CA ALA A 284 4.53 16.36 -12.90
C ALA A 284 4.58 17.87 -12.56
N GLU A 285 3.93 18.33 -11.48
CA GLU A 285 3.74 19.77 -11.19
C GLU A 285 4.56 20.35 -10.02
N PHE A 286 5.38 19.58 -9.31
CA PHE A 286 6.15 20.12 -8.16
C PHE A 286 7.64 19.74 -8.17
N PRO A 287 8.55 20.63 -8.64
CA PRO A 287 9.97 20.49 -8.39
C PRO A 287 10.35 21.17 -7.07
N LEU A 288 11.11 20.43 -6.25
CA LEU A 288 12.09 20.85 -5.25
C LEU A 288 11.72 20.83 -3.74
N LYS A 289 12.63 20.11 -3.06
CA LYS A 289 13.13 20.23 -1.67
C LYS A 289 12.46 19.37 -0.58
N ARG A 290 13.11 18.24 -0.26
CA ARG A 290 12.90 17.45 0.97
C ARG A 290 13.95 17.84 2.03
N PRO A 291 13.59 18.18 3.27
CA PRO A 291 14.47 18.14 4.44
C PRO A 291 14.57 16.70 5.02
N SER A 292 15.60 16.43 5.82
CA SER A 292 15.93 15.07 6.32
C SER A 292 15.06 14.58 7.48
N ASP A 293 14.89 13.25 7.53
CA ASP A 293 13.86 12.53 8.31
C ASP A 293 14.06 12.56 9.84
N GLN A 294 15.26 12.80 10.37
CA GLN A 294 15.48 12.81 11.84
C GLN A 294 14.96 14.08 12.52
N TYR A 295 15.20 15.26 11.94
CA TYR A 295 14.76 16.55 12.51
C TYR A 295 13.23 16.73 12.47
N VAL A 296 12.60 16.12 11.46
CA VAL A 296 11.14 16.05 11.34
C VAL A 296 10.56 15.08 12.37
N THR A 297 11.25 13.99 12.70
CA THR A 297 10.76 13.01 13.68
C THR A 297 10.81 13.55 15.10
N ASP A 298 11.90 14.20 15.50
CA ASP A 298 12.04 14.72 16.88
C ASP A 298 11.12 15.92 17.15
N LYS A 299 10.92 16.81 16.16
CA LYS A 299 9.94 17.91 16.30
C LYS A 299 8.48 17.48 16.10
N LEU A 300 8.19 16.42 15.33
CA LEU A 300 6.82 15.91 15.20
C LEU A 300 6.40 15.03 16.38
N VAL A 301 7.34 14.38 17.08
CA VAL A 301 7.02 13.63 18.31
C VAL A 301 6.64 14.58 19.45
N GLU A 302 7.19 15.80 19.49
CA GLU A 302 6.75 16.84 20.43
C GLU A 302 5.51 17.62 19.98
N GLN A 303 5.25 17.77 18.68
CA GLN A 303 4.14 18.59 18.17
C GLN A 303 2.82 17.86 17.87
N ASP A 304 2.79 16.52 17.81
CA ASP A 304 1.56 15.78 17.46
C ASP A 304 0.73 15.33 18.68
N THR A 305 0.82 16.09 19.79
CA THR A 305 -0.17 16.02 20.86
C THR A 305 -1.32 16.97 20.56
N LYS A 306 -2.38 16.42 19.95
CA LYS A 306 -3.68 17.07 19.69
C LYS A 306 -3.61 18.35 18.84
N LYS A 307 -3.62 18.18 17.52
CA LYS A 307 -4.21 19.25 16.69
C LYS A 307 -5.71 19.27 16.98
N ASP A 308 -6.17 20.29 17.71
CA ASP A 308 -7.59 20.46 18.00
C ASP A 308 -8.34 20.62 16.67
N MET A 309 -9.33 19.76 16.42
CA MET A 309 -10.10 19.77 15.19
C MET A 309 -11.14 20.89 15.23
N THR A 310 -11.15 21.76 14.21
CA THR A 310 -12.08 22.89 14.14
C THR A 310 -13.35 22.55 13.37
N VAL A 311 -14.40 23.36 13.51
CA VAL A 311 -15.64 23.22 12.73
C VAL A 311 -15.36 23.34 11.22
N LYS A 312 -14.44 24.23 10.83
CA LYS A 312 -14.00 24.38 9.43
C LYS A 312 -13.34 23.11 8.90
N ASP A 313 -12.47 22.49 9.68
CA ASP A 313 -11.83 21.22 9.29
C ASP A 313 -12.90 20.15 9.02
N ILE A 314 -13.93 20.03 9.86
CA ILE A 314 -15.02 19.05 9.65
C ILE A 314 -15.74 19.32 8.33
N LEU A 315 -16.01 20.58 7.99
CA LEU A 315 -16.70 20.92 6.73
C LEU A 315 -15.84 20.55 5.52
N ASP A 316 -14.56 20.89 5.56
CA ASP A 316 -13.60 20.60 4.50
C ASP A 316 -13.44 19.08 4.31
N PHE A 317 -13.22 18.33 5.40
CA PHE A 317 -13.09 16.87 5.36
C PHE A 317 -14.40 16.15 5.02
N SER A 318 -15.56 16.68 5.44
CA SER A 318 -16.86 16.07 5.11
C SER A 318 -17.15 16.10 3.61
N SER A 319 -16.63 17.08 2.89
CA SER A 319 -16.76 17.20 1.44
C SER A 319 -15.89 16.19 0.68
N ALA A 320 -14.77 15.75 1.28
CA ALA A 320 -13.79 14.86 0.67
C ALA A 320 -14.06 13.35 0.88
N ILE A 321 -14.89 12.97 1.86
CA ILE A 321 -15.10 11.57 2.25
C ILE A 321 -16.40 11.03 1.65
N GLY A 322 -16.30 10.21 0.61
CA GLY A 322 -17.43 9.63 -0.15
C GLY A 322 -18.65 9.12 0.66
N LYS A 323 -18.70 7.83 1.03
CA LYS A 323 -19.91 7.18 1.61
C LYS A 323 -20.29 7.67 3.02
N ASP A 324 -19.34 8.19 3.79
CA ASP A 324 -19.55 8.68 5.16
C ASP A 324 -19.70 10.21 5.24
N ASN A 325 -19.95 10.88 4.11
CA ASN A 325 -20.21 12.32 4.06
C ASN A 325 -21.31 12.72 5.06
N LEU A 326 -21.03 13.73 5.88
CA LEU A 326 -21.94 14.30 6.87
C LEU A 326 -23.04 15.18 6.23
N LYS A 327 -22.93 15.47 4.93
CA LYS A 327 -23.83 16.29 4.11
C LYS A 327 -24.14 17.64 4.77
N LEU A 328 -23.11 18.25 5.34
CA LEU A 328 -23.24 19.51 6.05
C LEU A 328 -23.29 20.68 5.06
N ARG A 329 -24.19 21.61 5.33
CA ARG A 329 -24.31 22.90 4.65
C ARG A 329 -24.29 23.99 5.70
N VAL A 330 -23.50 25.02 5.45
CA VAL A 330 -23.45 26.22 6.31
C VAL A 330 -24.69 27.06 6.08
N LEU A 331 -25.30 27.54 7.17
CA LEU A 331 -26.38 28.53 7.15
C LEU A 331 -25.90 29.90 7.64
N ALA A 332 -25.17 29.97 8.76
CA ALA A 332 -24.69 31.22 9.36
C ALA A 332 -23.57 30.98 10.38
N GLY A 333 -22.97 32.05 10.92
CA GLY A 333 -22.11 32.01 12.11
C GLY A 333 -20.71 31.44 11.90
N MET A 334 -20.25 31.35 10.65
CA MET A 334 -18.89 30.88 10.30
C MET A 334 -17.82 31.97 10.37
N GLU A 335 -18.22 33.24 10.39
CA GLU A 335 -17.30 34.38 10.43
C GLU A 335 -16.63 34.56 11.80
N GLY A 336 -15.46 35.21 11.82
CA GLY A 336 -14.68 35.44 13.04
C GLY A 336 -14.27 34.12 13.71
N LYS A 337 -14.56 33.98 15.01
CA LYS A 337 -14.20 32.77 15.79
C LYS A 337 -15.02 31.53 15.42
N GLY A 338 -16.08 31.67 14.63
CA GLY A 338 -17.03 30.58 14.36
C GLY A 338 -16.39 29.36 13.70
N GLY A 339 -15.75 29.54 12.54
CA GLY A 339 -15.08 28.43 11.84
C GLY A 339 -13.93 27.79 12.62
N GLU A 340 -13.30 28.56 13.51
CA GLU A 340 -12.13 28.16 14.31
C GLU A 340 -12.50 27.53 15.66
N ARG A 341 -13.80 27.35 15.97
CA ARG A 341 -14.20 26.68 17.22
C ARG A 341 -13.74 25.23 17.23
N ASN A 342 -13.12 24.82 18.33
CA ASN A 342 -12.58 23.47 18.53
C ASN A 342 -13.68 22.48 18.93
N ILE A 343 -13.57 21.26 18.40
CA ILE A 343 -14.42 20.12 18.76
C ILE A 343 -13.58 19.13 19.54
N PHE A 344 -13.83 19.07 20.84
CA PHE A 344 -13.03 18.28 21.78
C PHE A 344 -13.52 16.83 21.96
N THR A 345 -14.74 16.53 21.53
CA THR A 345 -15.39 15.23 21.76
C THR A 345 -16.23 14.81 20.56
N ALA A 346 -16.30 13.49 20.34
CA ALA A 346 -17.19 12.87 19.36
C ALA A 346 -18.66 12.83 19.83
N GLU A 347 -18.91 13.11 21.11
CA GLU A 347 -20.26 13.09 21.67
C GLU A 347 -21.10 14.27 21.18
N ILE A 348 -22.39 13.99 20.97
CA ILE A 348 -23.38 14.97 20.53
C ILE A 348 -24.34 15.23 21.69
N ASN A 349 -24.69 16.50 21.90
CA ASN A 349 -25.71 16.90 22.84
C ASN A 349 -27.02 17.20 22.11
N ARG A 350 -28.16 16.77 22.67
CA ARG A 350 -29.50 17.20 22.22
C ARG A 350 -30.04 18.22 23.22
N PRO A 351 -30.15 19.51 22.86
CA PRO A 351 -30.35 20.57 23.83
C PRO A 351 -31.82 20.73 24.29
N GLY A 352 -32.67 19.70 24.20
CA GLY A 352 -34.10 19.81 24.49
C GLY A 352 -34.43 20.45 25.85
N LEU A 353 -33.67 20.12 26.91
CA LEU A 353 -33.84 20.73 28.24
C LEU A 353 -33.27 22.15 28.33
N ALA A 354 -32.17 22.44 27.62
CA ALA A 354 -31.61 23.79 27.54
C ALA A 354 -32.56 24.76 26.83
N LEU A 355 -33.35 24.27 25.87
CA LEU A 355 -34.37 25.07 25.18
C LEU A 355 -35.51 25.52 26.11
N THR A 356 -35.72 24.87 27.26
CA THR A 356 -36.70 25.31 28.27
C THR A 356 -36.12 26.36 29.24
N GLY A 357 -34.81 26.65 29.17
CA GLY A 357 -34.12 27.60 30.03
C GLY A 357 -33.29 26.96 31.15
N PHE A 358 -33.23 25.62 31.22
CA PHE A 358 -32.46 24.89 32.22
C PHE A 358 -31.07 24.50 31.70
N PHE A 359 -30.01 25.10 32.28
CA PHE A 359 -28.62 24.97 31.81
C PHE A 359 -27.69 24.24 32.79
N ASP A 360 -28.19 23.73 33.91
CA ASP A 360 -27.34 22.99 34.84
C ASP A 360 -26.80 21.72 34.17
N ASN A 361 -25.48 21.53 34.26
CA ASN A 361 -24.74 20.48 33.55
C ASN A 361 -24.95 20.46 32.02
N PHE A 362 -25.18 21.62 31.41
CA PHE A 362 -25.30 21.75 29.96
C PHE A 362 -24.00 21.30 29.25
N GLY A 363 -24.15 20.43 28.25
CA GLY A 363 -23.03 19.88 27.49
C GLY A 363 -22.46 20.87 26.46
N SER A 364 -21.95 22.01 26.90
CA SER A 364 -21.47 23.09 26.02
C SER A 364 -20.31 22.66 25.11
N LYS A 365 -19.44 21.76 25.58
CA LYS A 365 -18.28 21.26 24.81
C LYS A 365 -18.64 20.29 23.67
N ARG A 366 -19.91 19.92 23.51
CA ARG A 366 -20.39 18.95 22.52
C ARG A 366 -21.08 19.66 21.36
N VAL A 367 -21.10 19.03 20.18
CA VAL A 367 -21.92 19.52 19.05
C VAL A 367 -23.41 19.44 19.44
N GLN A 368 -24.16 20.51 19.18
CA GLN A 368 -25.59 20.59 19.51
C GLN A 368 -26.43 20.14 18.32
N LEU A 369 -27.17 19.04 18.44
CA LEU A 369 -27.98 18.47 17.35
C LEU A 369 -29.47 18.74 17.57
N PHE A 370 -30.09 19.38 16.58
CA PHE A 370 -31.51 19.68 16.54
C PHE A 370 -32.22 18.70 15.60
N GLY A 371 -33.12 17.92 16.16
CA GLY A 371 -34.02 17.02 15.45
C GLY A 371 -35.36 17.66 15.14
N ARG A 372 -36.32 16.83 14.72
CA ARG A 372 -37.70 17.26 14.47
C ARG A 372 -38.37 17.75 15.75
N GLY A 373 -38.13 17.08 16.89
CA GLY A 373 -38.73 17.43 18.17
C GLY A 373 -38.26 18.80 18.66
N GLU A 374 -36.95 19.03 18.66
CA GLU A 374 -36.36 20.32 19.03
C GLU A 374 -36.86 21.43 18.08
N ASN A 375 -36.86 21.21 16.76
CA ASN A 375 -37.33 22.23 15.83
C ASN A 375 -38.84 22.54 15.99
N SER A 376 -39.68 21.53 16.20
CA SER A 376 -41.10 21.74 16.48
C SER A 376 -41.30 22.51 17.79
N TYR A 377 -40.47 22.27 18.80
CA TYR A 377 -40.51 23.01 20.05
C TYR A 377 -40.08 24.48 19.87
N LEU A 378 -39.06 24.75 19.05
CA LEU A 378 -38.68 26.14 18.70
C LEU A 378 -39.83 26.89 18.02
N ALA A 379 -40.62 26.22 17.18
CA ALA A 379 -41.78 26.82 16.51
C ALA A 379 -42.98 27.06 17.46
N TYR A 380 -43.02 26.39 18.61
CA TYR A 380 -44.07 26.55 19.62
C TYR A 380 -43.79 27.72 20.58
N LEU A 381 -42.52 28.01 20.86
CA LEU A 381 -42.12 29.07 21.78
C LEU A 381 -42.39 30.47 21.23
N ASP A 382 -42.70 31.42 22.11
CA ASP A 382 -42.72 32.83 21.79
C ASP A 382 -41.31 33.35 21.46
N ILE A 383 -41.23 34.37 20.62
CA ILE A 383 -39.97 34.90 20.07
C ILE A 383 -39.03 35.40 21.18
N ASP A 384 -39.56 35.93 22.29
CA ASP A 384 -38.76 36.48 23.38
C ASP A 384 -38.09 35.38 24.21
N THR A 385 -38.85 34.36 24.60
CA THR A 385 -38.33 33.17 25.29
C THR A 385 -37.34 32.42 24.41
N LEU A 386 -37.65 32.28 23.13
CA LEU A 386 -36.81 31.61 22.14
C LEU A 386 -35.46 32.33 21.95
N ARG A 387 -35.47 33.65 21.79
CA ARG A 387 -34.25 34.47 21.71
C ARG A 387 -33.42 34.39 22.99
N LYS A 388 -34.06 34.43 24.16
CA LYS A 388 -33.39 34.30 25.45
C LYS A 388 -32.68 32.95 25.61
N ASN A 389 -33.40 31.85 25.39
CA ASN A 389 -32.88 30.51 25.63
C ASN A 389 -31.85 30.09 24.59
N VAL A 390 -32.10 30.33 23.30
CA VAL A 390 -31.14 29.98 22.25
C VAL A 390 -29.93 30.94 22.25
N GLY A 391 -30.13 32.22 22.57
CA GLY A 391 -29.05 33.16 22.77
C GLY A 391 -28.11 32.72 23.89
N LYS A 392 -28.67 32.32 25.04
CA LYS A 392 -27.87 31.75 26.14
C LYS A 392 -27.11 30.48 25.72
N LEU A 393 -27.74 29.59 24.96
CA LEU A 393 -27.06 28.41 24.40
C LEU A 393 -25.86 28.77 23.51
N MET A 394 -26.02 29.75 22.61
CA MET A 394 -24.94 30.18 21.72
C MET A 394 -23.83 30.95 22.45
N GLN A 395 -24.17 31.62 23.56
CA GLN A 395 -23.24 32.32 24.45
C GLN A 395 -22.31 31.37 25.22
N GLU A 396 -22.73 30.13 25.51
CA GLU A 396 -21.91 29.09 26.17
C GLU A 396 -20.77 28.52 25.27
N GLU A 397 -20.38 29.25 24.22
CA GLU A 397 -19.30 28.89 23.28
C GLU A 397 -19.38 27.47 22.70
N VAL A 398 -20.59 26.98 22.41
CA VAL A 398 -20.78 25.64 21.83
C VAL A 398 -20.03 25.48 20.49
N PRO A 399 -19.44 24.32 20.17
CA PRO A 399 -18.67 24.16 18.94
C PRO A 399 -19.48 24.49 17.68
N CYS A 400 -20.65 23.89 17.51
CA CYS A 400 -21.59 24.23 16.45
C CYS A 400 -23.00 23.72 16.76
N VAL A 401 -23.98 24.27 16.05
CA VAL A 401 -25.38 23.85 16.07
C VAL A 401 -25.73 23.23 14.73
N VAL A 402 -26.26 22.01 14.74
CA VAL A 402 -26.59 21.24 13.52
C VAL A 402 -28.08 20.92 13.47
N PHE A 403 -28.77 21.36 12.42
CA PHE A 403 -30.15 20.98 12.13
C PHE A 403 -30.20 19.76 11.20
N SER A 404 -30.89 18.72 11.64
CA SER A 404 -31.03 17.46 10.88
C SER A 404 -32.32 17.40 10.06
N HIS A 405 -32.50 16.33 9.27
CA HIS A 405 -33.68 16.06 8.45
C HIS A 405 -33.97 17.12 7.36
N ASN A 406 -32.96 17.89 6.96
CA ASN A 406 -33.11 19.01 6.05
C ASN A 406 -34.14 20.06 6.50
N VAL A 407 -34.41 20.15 7.80
CA VAL A 407 -35.36 21.12 8.38
C VAL A 407 -34.75 22.52 8.39
N GLU A 408 -35.52 23.52 7.97
CA GLU A 408 -35.07 24.91 8.02
C GLU A 408 -35.25 25.49 9.43
N PRO A 409 -34.19 26.05 10.04
CA PRO A 409 -34.34 26.78 11.30
C PRO A 409 -35.09 28.10 11.08
N PRO A 410 -35.80 28.62 12.10
CA PRO A 410 -36.32 29.98 12.09
C PRO A 410 -35.29 31.03 11.65
N SER A 411 -35.68 31.96 10.78
CA SER A 411 -34.77 32.92 10.13
C SER A 411 -33.93 33.76 11.09
N PHE A 412 -34.49 34.19 12.23
CA PHE A 412 -33.78 34.98 13.23
C PHE A 412 -32.62 34.22 13.90
N LEU A 413 -32.57 32.88 13.82
CA LEU A 413 -31.45 32.10 14.37
C LEU A 413 -30.15 32.35 13.60
N ALA A 414 -30.23 32.69 12.31
CA ALA A 414 -29.06 33.07 11.53
C ALA A 414 -28.45 34.38 12.05
N GLU A 415 -29.28 35.34 12.45
CA GLU A 415 -28.84 36.60 13.05
C GLU A 415 -28.13 36.37 14.39
N LEU A 416 -28.73 35.56 15.28
CA LEU A 416 -28.10 35.19 16.56
C LEU A 416 -26.80 34.40 16.37
N ALA A 417 -26.78 33.46 15.42
CA ALA A 417 -25.58 32.69 15.08
C ALA A 417 -24.43 33.59 14.63
N ASN A 418 -24.72 34.61 13.80
CA ASN A 418 -23.74 35.61 13.40
C ASN A 418 -23.30 36.48 14.58
N GLN A 419 -24.24 36.95 15.41
CA GLN A 419 -23.95 37.78 16.58
C GLN A 419 -23.00 37.09 17.57
N TYR A 420 -23.25 35.83 17.88
CA TYR A 420 -22.43 35.05 18.81
C TYR A 420 -21.27 34.32 18.12
N GLN A 421 -21.09 34.47 16.81
CA GLN A 421 -20.08 33.75 16.01
C GLN A 421 -20.15 32.23 16.26
N CYS A 422 -21.35 31.67 16.29
CA CYS A 422 -21.63 30.26 16.52
C CYS A 422 -22.04 29.59 15.21
N PRO A 423 -21.28 28.61 14.68
CA PRO A 423 -21.60 27.96 13.43
C PRO A 423 -22.97 27.29 13.46
N LEU A 424 -23.83 27.70 12.52
CA LEU A 424 -25.15 27.13 12.30
C LEU A 424 -25.12 26.32 11.00
N LEU A 425 -25.29 25.01 11.14
CA LEU A 425 -25.14 24.04 10.07
C LEU A 425 -26.45 23.27 9.86
N LYS A 426 -26.61 22.73 8.66
CA LYS A 426 -27.76 21.92 8.25
C LYS A 426 -27.26 20.63 7.60
N THR A 427 -27.95 19.51 7.85
CA THR A 427 -27.71 18.25 7.16
C THR A 427 -29.00 17.63 6.65
N SER A 428 -28.91 16.96 5.50
CA SER A 428 -30.03 16.18 4.96
C SER A 428 -30.22 14.83 5.67
N LEU A 429 -29.29 14.44 6.55
CA LEU A 429 -29.32 13.16 7.26
C LEU A 429 -30.30 13.20 8.44
N SER A 430 -30.82 12.03 8.83
CA SER A 430 -31.60 11.89 10.06
C SER A 430 -30.74 12.10 11.31
N THR A 431 -31.33 12.39 12.47
CA THR A 431 -30.58 12.54 13.73
C THR A 431 -29.69 11.32 14.03
N SER A 432 -30.21 10.11 13.82
CA SER A 432 -29.51 8.86 14.12
C SER A 432 -28.38 8.60 13.13
N GLU A 433 -28.65 8.80 11.84
CA GLU A 433 -27.64 8.61 10.78
C GLU A 433 -26.51 9.64 10.88
N PHE A 434 -26.84 10.91 11.14
CA PHE A 434 -25.84 11.94 11.40
C PHE A 434 -24.98 11.57 12.60
N SER A 435 -25.60 11.16 13.72
CA SER A 435 -24.86 10.82 14.94
C SER A 435 -23.87 9.68 14.71
N ILE A 436 -24.28 8.60 14.04
CA ILE A 436 -23.41 7.46 13.76
C ILE A 436 -22.24 7.86 12.86
N ARG A 437 -22.49 8.64 11.80
CA ARG A 437 -21.43 9.08 10.89
C ARG A 437 -20.48 10.07 11.55
N PHE A 438 -21.01 11.02 12.31
CA PHE A 438 -20.23 12.01 13.04
C PHE A 438 -19.33 11.33 14.06
N ILE A 439 -19.86 10.43 14.89
CA ILE A 439 -19.08 9.68 15.87
C ILE A 439 -17.94 8.92 15.17
N ARG A 440 -18.24 8.14 14.11
CA ARG A 440 -17.20 7.39 13.37
C ARG A 440 -16.13 8.29 12.75
N PHE A 441 -16.54 9.44 12.22
CA PHE A 441 -15.63 10.43 11.65
C PHE A 441 -14.70 11.01 12.73
N MET A 442 -15.28 11.46 13.84
CA MET A 442 -14.54 12.01 14.97
C MET A 442 -13.64 10.96 15.62
N GLU A 443 -14.08 9.71 15.75
CA GLU A 443 -13.29 8.59 16.28
C GLU A 443 -12.03 8.34 15.45
N ALA A 444 -12.12 8.34 14.12
CA ALA A 444 -10.96 8.13 13.26
C ALA A 444 -9.89 9.22 13.45
N ILE A 445 -10.34 10.46 13.71
CA ILE A 445 -9.45 11.62 13.84
C ILE A 445 -8.90 11.74 15.27
N LEU A 446 -9.74 11.54 16.28
CA LEU A 446 -9.39 11.69 17.70
C LEU A 446 -8.80 10.43 18.35
N ALA A 447 -8.74 9.29 17.65
CA ALA A 447 -8.19 8.05 18.21
C ALA A 447 -6.75 8.25 18.72
N PRO A 448 -6.45 7.88 19.99
CA PRO A 448 -5.08 7.91 20.50
C PRO A 448 -4.17 7.06 19.62
N ARG A 449 -3.02 7.61 19.23
CA ARG A 449 -2.05 6.96 18.34
C ARG A 449 -0.71 6.79 19.03
N LYS A 450 0.03 5.75 18.65
CA LYS A 450 1.40 5.47 19.10
C LYS A 450 2.22 4.90 17.96
N LEU A 451 3.43 5.40 17.76
CA LEU A 451 4.40 4.81 16.84
C LEU A 451 5.19 3.73 17.58
N LEU A 452 5.37 2.57 16.94
CA LEU A 452 6.12 1.43 17.45
C LEU A 452 7.17 1.02 16.43
N HIS A 453 8.39 0.72 16.90
CA HIS A 453 9.41 0.06 16.07
C HIS A 453 9.11 -1.44 16.03
N ALA A 454 8.47 -1.88 14.95
CA ALA A 454 7.89 -3.20 14.80
C ALA A 454 7.61 -3.52 13.33
N VAL A 455 7.22 -4.75 13.05
CA VAL A 455 6.72 -5.17 11.74
C VAL A 455 5.31 -5.72 11.92
N CYS A 456 4.36 -5.28 11.11
CA CYS A 456 2.98 -5.77 11.17
C CYS A 456 2.63 -6.54 9.91
N VAL A 457 2.13 -7.77 10.08
CA VAL A 457 1.78 -8.70 9.00
C VAL A 457 0.39 -9.30 9.24
N GLU A 458 -0.41 -9.47 8.19
CA GLU A 458 -1.65 -10.24 8.21
C GLU A 458 -1.35 -11.70 7.89
N VAL A 459 -1.40 -12.57 8.90
CA VAL A 459 -1.12 -14.01 8.82
C VAL A 459 -2.43 -14.79 8.96
N PHE A 460 -2.86 -15.51 7.91
CA PHE A 460 -4.18 -16.19 7.85
C PHE A 460 -5.38 -15.32 8.24
N GLY A 461 -5.30 -14.02 7.95
CA GLY A 461 -6.32 -13.05 8.31
C GLY A 461 -6.23 -12.53 9.75
N ALA A 462 -5.27 -12.98 10.56
CA ALA A 462 -4.97 -12.41 11.87
C ALA A 462 -3.89 -11.32 11.76
N GLY A 463 -4.06 -10.16 12.39
CA GLY A 463 -2.99 -9.16 12.45
C GLY A 463 -1.96 -9.50 13.52
N VAL A 464 -0.72 -9.73 13.10
CA VAL A 464 0.41 -10.05 13.97
C VAL A 464 1.36 -8.87 14.02
N LEU A 465 1.66 -8.39 15.22
CA LEU A 465 2.67 -7.36 15.46
C LEU A 465 3.96 -8.03 15.95
N ILE A 466 4.98 -8.06 15.09
CA ILE A 466 6.30 -8.63 15.36
C ILE A 466 7.22 -7.53 15.91
N MET A 467 7.68 -7.71 17.14
CA MET A 467 8.58 -6.82 17.85
C MET A 467 9.88 -7.56 18.17
N GLY A 468 10.92 -6.82 18.57
CA GLY A 468 12.22 -7.37 18.93
C GLY A 468 13.33 -6.37 18.64
N ASP A 469 14.53 -6.69 19.08
CA ASP A 469 15.70 -5.82 18.89
C ASP A 469 16.07 -5.64 17.41
N SER A 470 16.87 -4.62 17.10
CA SER A 470 17.38 -4.41 15.74
C SER A 470 18.26 -5.60 15.33
N GLY A 471 17.99 -6.18 14.15
CA GLY A 471 18.70 -7.37 13.69
C GLY A 471 18.19 -8.70 14.23
N ALA A 472 17.09 -8.72 15.00
CA ALA A 472 16.45 -9.97 15.44
C ALA A 472 15.78 -10.78 14.30
N GLY A 473 15.85 -10.32 13.05
CA GLY A 473 15.24 -10.99 11.89
C GLY A 473 13.78 -10.62 11.64
N LYS A 474 13.31 -9.45 12.12
CA LYS A 474 11.90 -9.04 12.00
C LYS A 474 11.45 -8.91 10.54
N SER A 475 12.19 -8.14 9.74
CA SER A 475 11.90 -7.86 8.34
C SER A 475 12.11 -9.10 7.47
N GLU A 476 13.15 -9.90 7.74
CA GLU A 476 13.40 -11.18 7.06
C GLU A 476 12.29 -12.20 7.32
N THR A 477 11.81 -12.30 8.57
CA THR A 477 10.68 -13.17 8.91
C THR A 477 9.40 -12.69 8.25
N ALA A 478 9.18 -11.38 8.16
CA ALA A 478 8.04 -10.81 7.47
C ALA A 478 8.09 -11.06 5.95
N LEU A 479 9.27 -10.95 5.34
CA LEU A 479 9.47 -11.27 3.93
C LEU A 479 9.12 -12.74 3.63
N GLU A 480 9.58 -13.67 4.46
CA GLU A 480 9.27 -15.08 4.31
C GLU A 480 7.76 -15.35 4.47
N LEU A 481 7.08 -14.68 5.41
CA LEU A 481 5.62 -14.76 5.53
C LEU A 481 4.92 -14.25 4.26
N ILE A 482 5.40 -13.16 3.67
CA ILE A 482 4.85 -12.60 2.44
C ILE A 482 5.00 -13.59 1.27
N GLU A 483 6.16 -14.22 1.13
CA GLU A 483 6.41 -15.25 0.12
C GLU A 483 5.42 -16.44 0.25
N ARG A 484 5.02 -16.77 1.48
CA ARG A 484 4.02 -17.80 1.80
C ARG A 484 2.56 -17.36 1.57
N GLY A 485 2.35 -16.13 1.07
CA GLY A 485 1.02 -15.61 0.70
C GLY A 485 0.34 -14.76 1.78
N HIS A 486 1.06 -14.41 2.85
CA HIS A 486 0.58 -13.45 3.86
C HIS A 486 0.78 -12.01 3.37
N ARG A 487 0.25 -11.03 4.12
CA ARG A 487 0.28 -9.62 3.67
C ARG A 487 1.01 -8.71 4.61
N LEU A 488 1.97 -7.94 4.11
CA LEU A 488 2.60 -6.86 4.86
C LEU A 488 1.59 -5.75 5.16
N VAL A 489 1.58 -5.26 6.39
CA VAL A 489 0.84 -4.05 6.78
C VAL A 489 1.77 -2.85 6.83
N ALA A 490 2.89 -3.02 7.53
CA ALA A 490 3.96 -2.05 7.62
C ALA A 490 5.24 -2.72 8.14
N ASP A 491 6.39 -2.22 7.71
CA ASP A 491 7.71 -2.61 8.19
C ASP A 491 8.37 -1.44 8.94
N ASP A 492 9.26 -1.75 9.88
CA ASP A 492 10.03 -0.83 10.72
C ASP A 492 9.22 0.11 11.65
N VAL A 493 8.42 1.04 11.09
CA VAL A 493 7.64 2.03 11.84
C VAL A 493 6.15 1.81 11.64
N VAL A 494 5.51 1.23 12.67
CA VAL A 494 4.08 0.94 12.69
C VAL A 494 3.35 1.97 13.53
N GLU A 495 2.38 2.66 12.93
CA GLU A 495 1.43 3.49 13.67
C GLU A 495 0.26 2.62 14.15
N VAL A 496 0.08 2.59 15.47
CA VAL A 496 -1.01 1.88 16.14
C VAL A 496 -1.98 2.87 16.74
N TYR A 497 -3.27 2.66 16.56
CA TYR A 497 -4.31 3.49 17.14
C TYR A 497 -5.44 2.67 17.74
N ALA A 498 -6.00 3.17 18.85
CA ALA A 498 -7.04 2.47 19.58
C ALA A 498 -8.39 2.59 18.87
N MET A 499 -9.09 1.46 18.74
CA MET A 499 -10.50 1.46 18.36
C MET A 499 -11.34 1.99 19.52
N TYR A 500 -12.44 2.66 19.19
CA TYR A 500 -13.36 3.19 20.20
C TYR A 500 -13.85 2.11 21.17
N GLY A 501 -13.98 2.50 22.45
CA GLY A 501 -14.38 1.61 23.53
C GLY A 501 -13.33 0.56 23.91
N GLY A 502 -12.07 0.71 23.48
CA GLY A 502 -10.98 -0.21 23.83
C GLY A 502 -11.12 -1.60 23.22
N ARG A 503 -11.92 -1.76 22.16
CA ARG A 503 -12.27 -3.07 21.56
C ARG A 503 -11.13 -3.73 20.78
N GLY A 504 -10.06 -2.99 20.49
CA GLY A 504 -8.96 -3.48 19.69
C GLY A 504 -8.00 -2.36 19.29
N LEU A 505 -6.92 -2.75 18.64
CA LEU A 505 -5.95 -1.83 18.06
C LEU A 505 -5.86 -2.05 16.56
N LEU A 506 -5.78 -0.95 15.81
CA LEU A 506 -5.52 -0.98 14.38
C LEU A 506 -4.07 -0.56 14.14
N ALA A 507 -3.40 -1.25 13.22
CA ALA A 507 -2.05 -0.97 12.75
C ALA A 507 -2.09 -0.50 11.29
N ARG A 508 -1.21 0.46 10.96
CA ARG A 508 -0.90 0.90 9.60
C ARG A 508 0.53 1.43 9.53
N GLY A 509 1.06 1.60 8.32
CA GLY A 509 2.29 2.38 8.14
C GLY A 509 2.02 3.86 8.37
N ARG A 510 2.97 4.56 9.02
CA ARG A 510 2.85 6.00 9.32
C ARG A 510 2.58 6.84 8.08
N ASN A 511 3.34 6.58 7.02
CA ASN A 511 3.14 7.21 5.72
C ASN A 511 2.68 6.14 4.71
N PRO A 512 1.46 6.25 4.15
CA PRO A 512 0.91 5.27 3.21
C PRO A 512 1.78 5.00 1.99
N ASP A 513 2.56 5.98 1.55
CA ASP A 513 3.36 5.90 0.33
C ASP A 513 4.62 5.05 0.51
N VAL A 514 5.17 5.02 1.73
CA VAL A 514 6.37 4.25 2.08
C VAL A 514 6.09 3.03 2.96
N ALA A 515 4.84 2.86 3.41
CA ALA A 515 4.43 1.79 4.33
C ALA A 515 4.80 0.37 3.89
N HIS A 516 4.91 0.15 2.57
CA HIS A 516 5.16 -1.16 1.97
C HIS A 516 6.55 -1.30 1.36
N PHE A 517 7.44 -0.37 1.67
CA PHE A 517 8.87 -0.54 1.46
C PHE A 517 9.46 -1.25 2.67
N MET A 518 10.45 -2.10 2.42
CA MET A 518 11.13 -2.87 3.45
C MET A 518 12.63 -2.74 3.23
N GLU A 519 13.39 -2.52 4.30
CA GLU A 519 14.84 -2.56 4.24
C GLU A 519 15.32 -4.00 4.47
N ILE A 520 16.12 -4.53 3.55
CA ILE A 520 16.73 -5.85 3.69
C ILE A 520 18.25 -5.70 3.71
N ARG A 521 18.87 -6.19 4.77
CA ARG A 521 20.33 -6.14 4.93
C ARG A 521 21.00 -6.89 3.80
N GLY A 522 21.95 -6.24 3.13
CA GLY A 522 22.68 -6.80 1.98
C GLY A 522 21.96 -6.66 0.62
N LEU A 523 20.69 -6.24 0.60
CA LEU A 523 19.91 -6.02 -0.62
C LEU A 523 19.45 -4.56 -0.78
N GLY A 524 19.30 -3.82 0.31
CA GLY A 524 18.80 -2.44 0.33
C GLY A 524 17.28 -2.37 0.47
N ILE A 525 16.69 -1.25 0.05
CA ILE A 525 15.25 -1.01 0.16
C ILE A 525 14.51 -1.69 -0.99
N VAL A 526 13.53 -2.53 -0.65
CA VAL A 526 12.68 -3.24 -1.60
C VAL A 526 11.23 -2.77 -1.55
N ASN A 527 10.55 -2.80 -2.68
CA ASN A 527 9.12 -2.48 -2.77
C ASN A 527 8.29 -3.76 -2.84
N ILE A 528 7.64 -4.12 -1.73
CA ILE A 528 6.88 -5.36 -1.60
C ILE A 528 5.74 -5.47 -2.63
N PRO A 529 4.91 -4.43 -2.88
CA PRO A 529 3.88 -4.47 -3.92
C PRO A 529 4.40 -4.76 -5.32
N HIS A 530 5.60 -4.30 -5.67
CA HIS A 530 6.19 -4.54 -7.00
C HIS A 530 6.78 -5.94 -7.12
N LEU A 531 7.34 -6.49 -6.03
CA LEU A 531 7.94 -7.82 -6.02
C LEU A 531 6.89 -8.94 -5.93
N PHE A 532 5.94 -8.83 -5.00
CA PHE A 532 4.98 -9.90 -4.66
C PHE A 532 3.54 -9.57 -5.07
N GLY A 533 3.33 -8.41 -5.70
CA GLY A 533 2.03 -7.95 -6.17
C GLY A 533 1.19 -7.26 -5.09
N ILE A 534 0.13 -6.57 -5.54
CA ILE A 534 -0.72 -5.77 -4.65
C ILE A 534 -1.49 -6.59 -3.59
N GLY A 535 -1.61 -7.91 -3.82
CA GLY A 535 -2.24 -8.86 -2.91
C GLY A 535 -1.38 -9.21 -1.70
N ALA A 536 -0.06 -8.91 -1.75
CA ALA A 536 0.91 -9.14 -0.69
C ALA A 536 0.95 -8.03 0.36
N VAL A 537 0.08 -7.02 0.25
CA VAL A 537 0.08 -5.86 1.15
C VAL A 537 -1.32 -5.45 1.60
N ARG A 538 -1.41 -4.83 2.78
CA ARG A 538 -2.65 -4.37 3.41
C ARG A 538 -2.43 -3.01 4.06
N ASN A 539 -3.27 -2.01 3.80
CA ASN A 539 -3.02 -0.66 4.37
C ASN A 539 -3.28 -0.57 5.88
N VAL A 540 -4.30 -1.28 6.36
CA VAL A 540 -4.74 -1.22 7.76
C VAL A 540 -5.15 -2.62 8.19
N LYS A 541 -4.76 -3.03 9.40
CA LYS A 541 -5.16 -4.32 9.98
C LYS A 541 -5.34 -4.22 11.50
N GLN A 542 -6.34 -4.91 12.03
CA GLN A 542 -6.50 -5.07 13.48
C GLN A 542 -5.45 -6.02 14.04
N ILE A 543 -4.76 -5.58 15.09
CA ILE A 543 -3.78 -6.39 15.82
C ILE A 543 -4.52 -7.36 16.72
N GLN A 544 -4.18 -8.64 16.62
CA GLN A 544 -4.79 -9.74 17.37
C GLN A 544 -3.75 -10.58 18.12
N LEU A 545 -2.47 -10.51 17.73
CA LEU A 545 -1.38 -11.19 18.40
C LEU A 545 -0.12 -10.31 18.36
N ILE A 546 0.59 -10.26 19.49
CA ILE A 546 1.92 -9.67 19.58
C ILE A 546 2.94 -10.80 19.66
N VAL A 547 3.92 -10.79 18.76
CA VAL A 547 5.07 -11.69 18.77
C VAL A 547 6.31 -10.87 19.11
N GLU A 548 7.10 -11.30 20.09
CA GLU A 548 8.40 -10.70 20.38
C GLU A 548 9.52 -11.70 20.09
N LEU A 549 10.39 -11.34 19.14
CA LEU A 549 11.59 -12.07 18.79
C LEU A 549 12.70 -11.69 19.77
N GLU A 550 13.24 -12.67 20.49
CA GLU A 550 14.43 -12.47 21.35
C GLU A 550 15.58 -13.38 20.91
N SER A 551 16.81 -12.96 21.18
CA SER A 551 17.97 -13.82 20.98
C SER A 551 17.90 -15.02 21.91
N TRP A 552 18.21 -16.21 21.40
CA TRP A 552 18.19 -17.42 22.22
C TRP A 552 19.25 -17.37 23.32
N ASP A 553 18.82 -17.64 24.55
CA ASP A 553 19.68 -17.68 25.73
C ASP A 553 19.75 -19.11 26.29
N LYS A 554 20.98 -19.63 26.47
CA LYS A 554 21.24 -20.94 27.08
C LYS A 554 20.77 -21.03 28.53
N GLN A 555 20.71 -19.90 29.23
CA GLN A 555 20.39 -19.84 30.65
C GLN A 555 18.90 -19.65 30.94
N LYS A 556 18.08 -19.36 29.91
CA LYS A 556 16.62 -19.26 30.04
C LYS A 556 15.94 -20.57 29.72
N GLU A 557 15.11 -21.05 30.64
CA GLU A 557 14.16 -22.12 30.34
C GLU A 557 12.98 -21.58 29.53
N TYR A 558 12.80 -22.11 28.32
CA TYR A 558 11.66 -21.80 27.48
C TYR A 558 10.49 -22.73 27.80
N GLU A 559 9.32 -22.13 27.96
CA GLU A 559 8.07 -22.83 28.32
C GLU A 559 7.65 -23.82 27.22
N ARG A 560 7.47 -25.10 27.58
CA ARG A 560 7.26 -26.20 26.62
C ARG A 560 5.78 -26.57 26.37
N VAL A 561 4.90 -26.23 27.30
CA VAL A 561 3.48 -26.68 27.29
C VAL A 561 2.50 -25.51 27.04
N GLY A 562 2.92 -24.26 27.26
CA GLY A 562 2.14 -23.06 26.92
C GLY A 562 0.80 -22.96 27.67
N ALA A 563 0.81 -23.33 28.97
CA ALA A 563 -0.41 -23.38 29.79
C ALA A 563 -0.88 -21.99 30.24
N GLU A 564 0.02 -21.00 30.35
CA GLU A 564 -0.31 -19.63 30.75
C GLU A 564 -0.52 -18.70 29.54
N GLU A 565 -1.65 -18.00 29.54
CA GLU A 565 -1.94 -16.97 28.53
C GLU A 565 -1.28 -15.65 28.93
N LYS A 566 -0.23 -15.29 28.19
CA LYS A 566 0.46 -14.02 28.37
C LYS A 566 -0.23 -12.95 27.54
N THR A 567 -0.41 -11.77 28.13
CA THR A 567 -0.97 -10.60 27.46
C THR A 567 -0.07 -9.39 27.63
N ARG A 568 -0.13 -8.46 26.67
CA ARG A 568 0.60 -7.19 26.72
C ARG A 568 -0.35 -6.03 26.42
N LYS A 569 -0.20 -4.95 27.18
CA LYS A 569 -1.05 -3.75 27.07
C LYS A 569 -0.44 -2.72 26.12
N ILE A 570 -1.19 -2.28 25.11
CA ILE A 570 -0.82 -1.16 24.22
C ILE A 570 -2.03 -0.22 24.12
N LEU A 571 -1.82 1.09 24.33
CA LEU A 571 -2.89 2.12 24.30
C LEU A 571 -4.14 1.76 25.13
N GLY A 572 -3.96 1.08 26.28
CA GLY A 572 -5.08 0.66 27.13
C GLY A 572 -5.67 -0.71 26.81
N VAL A 573 -5.37 -1.29 25.64
CA VAL A 573 -5.93 -2.56 25.17
C VAL A 573 -4.98 -3.71 25.49
N LEU A 574 -5.51 -4.80 26.06
CA LEU A 574 -4.77 -6.05 26.31
C LEU A 574 -4.83 -6.95 25.07
N LEU A 575 -3.66 -7.38 24.59
CA LEU A 575 -3.53 -8.27 23.44
C LEU A 575 -2.76 -9.53 23.83
N PRO A 576 -3.10 -10.71 23.25
CA PRO A 576 -2.30 -11.92 23.36
C PRO A 576 -0.85 -11.68 22.98
N TYR A 577 0.06 -12.29 23.72
CA TYR A 577 1.50 -12.05 23.61
C TYR A 577 2.27 -13.37 23.66
N VAL A 578 3.16 -13.56 22.69
CA VAL A 578 4.05 -14.72 22.61
C VAL A 578 5.47 -14.23 22.39
N LYS A 579 6.42 -14.81 23.14
CA LYS A 579 7.85 -14.57 22.97
C LYS A 579 8.49 -15.77 22.28
N ILE A 580 9.21 -15.53 21.18
CA ILE A 580 9.81 -16.57 20.35
C ILE A 580 11.33 -16.38 20.32
N PRO A 581 12.12 -17.39 20.74
CA PRO A 581 13.57 -17.31 20.63
C PRO A 581 14.05 -17.57 19.21
N VAL A 582 14.98 -16.73 18.75
CA VAL A 582 15.64 -16.81 17.45
C VAL A 582 16.90 -17.66 17.58
N LYS A 583 16.94 -18.77 16.82
CA LYS A 583 18.10 -19.68 16.73
C LYS A 583 18.42 -19.95 15.26
N PRO A 584 19.70 -19.95 14.85
CA PRO A 584 20.09 -20.33 13.49
C PRO A 584 19.50 -21.69 13.08
N GLY A 585 18.96 -21.78 11.86
CA GLY A 585 18.30 -22.97 11.33
C GLY A 585 16.83 -23.15 11.73
N ARG A 586 16.28 -22.27 12.59
CA ARG A 586 14.85 -22.29 12.95
C ARG A 586 14.06 -21.39 12.01
N ASN A 587 13.05 -21.95 11.35
CA ASN A 587 12.15 -21.18 10.50
C ASN A 587 11.12 -20.43 11.37
N LEU A 588 11.30 -19.12 11.51
CA LEU A 588 10.45 -18.28 12.36
C LEU A 588 9.07 -18.06 11.76
N SER A 589 8.95 -17.98 10.42
CA SER A 589 7.66 -17.74 9.75
C SER A 589 6.65 -18.84 10.08
N ILE A 590 7.07 -20.11 10.08
CA ILE A 590 6.23 -21.26 10.47
C ILE A 590 5.73 -21.13 11.91
N ILE A 591 6.59 -20.69 12.83
CA ILE A 591 6.21 -20.60 14.25
C ILE A 591 5.20 -19.47 14.44
N ILE A 592 5.38 -18.36 13.72
CA ILE A 592 4.43 -17.25 13.74
C ILE A 592 3.09 -17.67 13.10
N GLU A 593 3.11 -18.44 12.02
CA GLU A 593 1.91 -19.05 11.42
C GLU A 593 1.16 -19.91 12.45
N VAL A 594 1.86 -20.82 13.14
CA VAL A 594 1.29 -21.69 14.17
C VAL A 594 0.77 -20.87 15.36
N ALA A 595 1.50 -19.83 15.79
CA ALA A 595 1.06 -18.95 16.86
C ALA A 595 -0.23 -18.21 16.49
N ALA A 596 -0.32 -17.67 15.27
CA ALA A 596 -1.52 -17.00 14.76
C ALA A 596 -2.71 -17.97 14.64
N MET A 597 -2.49 -19.20 14.17
CA MET A 597 -3.53 -20.24 14.14
C MET A 597 -3.99 -20.63 15.54
N ASN A 598 -3.06 -20.80 16.49
CA ASN A 598 -3.35 -21.16 17.87
C ASN A 598 -4.19 -20.08 18.57
N GLU A 599 -3.84 -18.81 18.41
CA GLU A 599 -4.68 -17.71 18.93
C GLU A 599 -6.06 -17.68 18.29
N ARG A 600 -6.16 -18.00 17.00
CA ARG A 600 -7.45 -18.13 16.33
C ARG A 600 -8.28 -19.28 16.90
N LEU A 601 -7.67 -20.43 17.21
CA LEU A 601 -8.34 -21.56 17.85
C LEU A 601 -8.80 -21.22 19.27
N LYS A 602 -7.99 -20.52 20.07
CA LYS A 602 -8.38 -20.04 21.40
C LYS A 602 -9.57 -19.10 21.36
N SER A 603 -9.64 -18.23 20.33
CA SER A 603 -10.82 -17.38 20.11
C SER A 603 -12.09 -18.16 19.77
N MET A 604 -11.95 -19.44 19.39
CA MET A 604 -13.03 -20.41 19.18
C MET A 604 -13.17 -21.38 20.38
N GLU A 605 -12.65 -21.01 21.56
CA GLU A 605 -12.68 -21.77 22.81
C GLU A 605 -11.93 -23.12 22.80
N TYR A 606 -11.03 -23.34 21.84
CA TYR A 606 -10.19 -24.52 21.77
C TYR A 606 -8.77 -24.24 22.29
N ASN A 607 -8.34 -24.93 23.35
CA ASN A 607 -6.99 -24.83 23.91
C ASN A 607 -6.29 -26.20 23.92
N ALA A 608 -5.30 -26.38 23.04
CA ALA A 608 -4.60 -27.64 22.83
C ALA A 608 -3.82 -28.13 24.07
N ALA A 609 -3.25 -27.22 24.87
CA ALA A 609 -2.54 -27.58 26.10
C ALA A 609 -3.49 -28.15 27.15
N ARG A 610 -4.65 -27.52 27.35
CA ARG A 610 -5.71 -28.02 28.24
C ARG A 610 -6.27 -29.36 27.77
N GLU A 611 -6.42 -29.54 26.47
CA GLU A 611 -6.92 -30.79 25.90
C GLU A 611 -5.90 -31.92 26.05
N LEU A 612 -4.61 -31.64 25.80
CA LEU A 612 -3.53 -32.59 26.07
C LEU A 612 -3.46 -32.95 27.56
N ASP A 613 -3.56 -31.97 28.46
CA ASP A 613 -3.61 -32.21 29.92
C ASP A 613 -4.80 -33.11 30.30
N ARG A 614 -5.97 -32.91 29.68
CA ARG A 614 -7.13 -33.80 29.86
C ARG A 614 -6.86 -35.21 29.34
N ILE A 615 -6.27 -35.34 28.15
CA ILE A 615 -5.94 -36.65 27.55
C ILE A 615 -4.91 -37.39 28.42
N VAL A 616 -3.86 -36.71 28.87
CA VAL A 616 -2.82 -37.28 29.74
C VAL A 616 -3.42 -37.69 31.08
N LYS A 617 -4.22 -36.84 31.73
CA LYS A 617 -4.92 -37.21 32.98
C LYS A 617 -5.83 -38.42 32.79
N LYS A 618 -6.61 -38.45 31.71
CA LYS A 618 -7.50 -39.58 31.38
C LYS A 618 -6.74 -40.88 31.09
N GLN A 619 -5.55 -40.80 30.49
CA GLN A 619 -4.66 -41.95 30.29
C GLN A 619 -3.96 -42.39 31.58
N MET A 620 -3.67 -41.47 32.50
CA MET A 620 -3.12 -41.78 33.83
C MET A 620 -4.14 -42.47 34.74
N GLU A 621 -5.44 -42.29 34.50
CA GLU A 621 -6.55 -42.89 35.24
C GLU A 621 -6.94 -44.30 34.74
N GLN A 622 -6.39 -44.79 33.61
CA GLN A 622 -6.68 -46.13 33.09
C GLN A 622 -5.71 -47.21 33.63
N PRO A 623 -6.20 -48.27 34.29
CA PRO A 623 -5.35 -49.25 34.99
C PRO A 623 -4.62 -50.27 34.10
N GLU A 624 -4.90 -50.36 32.79
CA GLU A 624 -4.39 -51.45 31.94
C GLU A 624 -2.95 -51.29 31.41
N ASN A 625 -2.30 -50.13 31.58
CA ASN A 625 -1.00 -49.87 30.93
C ASN A 625 0.22 -49.84 31.87
N MET A 626 0.16 -50.47 33.05
CA MET A 626 1.29 -50.51 34.00
C MET A 626 2.57 -51.16 33.41
N LYS A 627 2.45 -52.17 32.53
CA LYS A 627 3.62 -52.77 31.84
C LYS A 627 4.18 -51.89 30.72
N GLN A 628 3.34 -51.16 29.98
CA GLN A 628 3.80 -50.13 29.03
C GLN A 628 4.50 -48.97 29.76
N LYS A 629 4.05 -48.66 30.99
CA LYS A 629 4.56 -47.59 31.86
C LYS A 629 6.03 -47.80 32.23
N GLU A 630 6.41 -49.01 32.62
CA GLU A 630 7.81 -49.32 32.95
C GLU A 630 8.73 -49.28 31.72
N ILE A 631 8.24 -49.72 30.56
CA ILE A 631 9.00 -49.72 29.30
C ILE A 631 9.21 -48.29 28.79
N LEU A 632 8.20 -47.42 28.90
CA LEU A 632 8.30 -46.02 28.46
C LEU A 632 9.18 -45.19 29.40
N ILE A 633 9.08 -45.41 30.72
CA ILE A 633 9.94 -44.76 31.72
C ILE A 633 11.41 -45.19 31.56
N LYS A 634 11.66 -46.45 31.22
CA LYS A 634 13.02 -46.94 30.94
C LYS A 634 13.60 -46.33 29.67
N LYS A 635 12.82 -46.24 28.58
CA LYS A 635 13.23 -45.56 27.34
C LYS A 635 13.46 -44.05 27.51
N LEU A 636 12.71 -43.38 28.38
CA LEU A 636 12.91 -41.95 28.67
C LEU A 636 14.17 -41.71 29.50
N LYS A 637 14.56 -42.64 30.39
CA LYS A 637 15.83 -42.57 31.14
C LYS A 637 17.05 -42.91 30.30
N ASP A 638 16.95 -43.88 29.37
CA ASP A 638 18.07 -44.25 28.48
C ASP A 638 18.42 -43.17 27.44
N ILE A 639 17.51 -42.22 27.19
CA ILE A 639 17.73 -41.05 26.33
C ILE A 639 18.44 -39.91 27.10
N ASP A 640 18.32 -39.85 28.42
CA ASP A 640 19.01 -38.87 29.29
C ASP A 640 20.51 -39.24 29.51
N GLU A 641 20.89 -40.52 29.44
CA GLU A 641 22.28 -40.94 29.71
C GLU A 641 23.20 -41.03 28.48
N ASN A 642 22.67 -41.13 27.26
CA ASN A 642 23.47 -41.28 26.02
C ASN A 642 23.65 -39.99 25.20
N ALA A 643 23.26 -38.83 25.74
CA ALA A 643 23.36 -37.53 25.06
C ALA A 643 24.16 -36.48 25.86
N VAL A 644 25.17 -36.93 26.62
CA VAL A 644 26.25 -36.11 27.18
C VAL A 644 27.31 -35.83 26.13
#